data_AF-A0AAF0E1A9-F1
#
_entry.id   AF-A0AAF0E1A9-F1
#
_cell.length_a   1.000
_cell.length_b   1.000
_cell.length_c   1.000
_cell.angle_alpha   90.00
_cell.angle_beta   90.00
_cell.angle_gamma   90.00
#
_symmetry.space_group_name_H-M   'P 1'
#
loop_
_entity.id
_entity.type
_entity.pdbx_description
1 polymer ?
#
loop_
_entity_poly.entity_id
_entity_poly.type
_entity_poly.pdbx_seq_one_letter_code
_entity_poly.pdbx_strand_id
1 'polypeptide(L)'
;MEGTRGADAGYGDNPFGQNYSTGGGNTGGFFGGPGGSQDGGRRVGTNSLRPVTVRQVLNASQPHSDAPFTFDNAELSQVTLVAWIQNISRNATNVSYTLDDGTGQLDVRQWIDNSTDEGAKVDEFRTNEYVRVLGEIKSFNNKRSVTAASIARLEDHNEYLFHQLDVIHTHLQLSKGSGGAVRCAADRQVTKASDMSQDASVYDDSAAAADPASTDLSHLPPLQRRIYAAITAEAPDYPEGVDVQQVIARCKNVDPAQIQDAIDELANDGYIYQASDETHYLTTAGGVMDLGLSRVQALLRRVGSPHTKFPVIHVAGTNGKGSTTAYLDSLLTHGVGVRSGRFNSPHLVTARDSARVLGGIPIDAQTWDLARQQTLLADTSCGASDSDAPIHATPFELLTVQTLLAYTLLPPESQPEVLIIEVGVGGRLDATNVFPDENVLASVICPIDIDHEGLLGKGLAAIAREKAGIVKKHGLCVVADQRRSALVPGKGLVARPIEVPILVSLQQACNLQRARVVPVVIPWDAVRSGAPPADTDAARLRVPVSFQLMLHGPGTSTDISDARVEGAVDVEIEGTPSRLTGSTTALQALWSIAHDTSEAGHPQAAAREALRTAIRTRLFGPDAGCAERVRDALARYVWEGRAEWKTLGARTPLLLDGSHNESSAVALRQYLEQCLDTHAATAGAPCVDVRFTWIMAFSDGKDEAAMLDALLRGWRTSGAWRCVAQRVAFVPFSTPVEGMPWVRPIPPRTLAAAFDKPQAPLPAHDVHTFVTLREALAWAAATPQAPLEIVVVCGSLYLVSDYYRASCEA
;
A
#
# COMPACT_ATOMS: atom_id res chain seq x y z
N MET A 1 -33.19 -45.71 -27.28
CA MET A 1 -33.86 -44.51 -27.83
C MET A 1 -32.95 -43.35 -27.47
N GLU A 2 -31.92 -43.05 -28.25
CA GLU A 2 -32.00 -42.32 -29.54
C GLU A 2 -32.71 -40.96 -29.35
N GLY A 3 -32.15 -39.80 -29.70
CA GLY A 3 -30.96 -39.55 -30.50
C GLY A 3 -30.51 -38.08 -30.47
N THR A 4 -29.33 -37.92 -31.05
CA THR A 4 -28.50 -36.73 -31.26
C THR A 4 -29.08 -35.71 -32.24
N ARG A 5 -28.68 -34.43 -32.10
CA ARG A 5 -27.96 -33.62 -33.12
C ARG A 5 -27.69 -32.20 -32.60
N GLY A 6 -26.46 -31.73 -32.79
CA GLY A 6 -26.00 -30.38 -32.41
C GLY A 6 -26.10 -29.36 -33.53
N ALA A 7 -25.74 -28.12 -33.20
CA ALA A 7 -25.18 -27.11 -34.12
C ALA A 7 -24.45 -26.03 -33.31
N ASP A 8 -23.35 -25.58 -33.90
CA ASP A 8 -22.33 -24.64 -33.44
C ASP A 8 -22.68 -23.18 -33.84
N ALA A 9 -21.89 -22.22 -33.35
CA ALA A 9 -21.69 -20.83 -33.78
C ALA A 9 -22.29 -19.67 -32.95
N GLY A 10 -21.38 -18.85 -32.39
CA GLY A 10 -21.42 -17.39 -32.55
C GLY A 10 -21.76 -16.55 -31.30
N TYR A 11 -20.78 -16.31 -30.41
CA TYR A 11 -20.84 -15.22 -29.44
C TYR A 11 -20.62 -13.88 -30.18
N GLY A 12 -21.66 -13.06 -30.25
CA GLY A 12 -21.63 -11.70 -30.80
C GLY A 12 -21.72 -10.64 -29.69
N ASP A 13 -20.69 -9.80 -29.67
CA ASP A 13 -20.59 -8.39 -29.27
C ASP A 13 -21.28 -7.82 -28.01
N ASN A 14 -20.42 -7.13 -27.26
CA ASN A 14 -20.61 -6.37 -26.04
C ASN A 14 -21.06 -4.93 -26.38
N PRO A 15 -22.19 -4.39 -25.87
CA PRO A 15 -22.83 -3.19 -26.44
C PRO A 15 -22.38 -1.84 -25.86
N PHE A 16 -21.25 -1.75 -25.14
CA PHE A 16 -20.82 -0.50 -24.48
C PHE A 16 -19.61 0.17 -25.13
N GLY A 17 -19.63 0.28 -26.46
CA GLY A 17 -18.69 1.14 -27.15
C GLY A 17 -18.87 1.13 -28.66
N GLN A 18 -19.54 2.15 -29.21
CA GLN A 18 -18.97 3.05 -30.24
C GLN A 18 -20.00 4.04 -30.83
N ASN A 19 -19.52 5.28 -30.99
CA ASN A 19 -19.88 6.29 -31.98
C ASN A 19 -21.20 7.09 -31.85
N TYR A 20 -21.09 8.30 -31.29
CA TYR A 20 -21.94 9.43 -31.66
C TYR A 20 -21.36 10.12 -32.91
N SER A 21 -21.86 9.74 -34.08
CA SER A 21 -21.82 10.53 -35.31
C SER A 21 -23.26 10.76 -35.73
N THR A 22 -23.73 12.00 -35.61
CA THR A 22 -25.10 12.39 -35.98
C THR A 22 -25.17 12.73 -37.47
N GLY A 23 -25.80 11.83 -38.23
CA GLY A 23 -26.37 12.12 -39.54
C GLY A 23 -27.87 12.42 -39.40
N GLY A 24 -28.32 13.54 -39.98
CA GLY A 24 -29.73 13.89 -40.06
C GLY A 24 -29.93 15.14 -40.91
N GLY A 25 -30.28 14.94 -42.17
CA GLY A 25 -30.55 16.03 -43.12
C GLY A 25 -31.96 16.62 -42.94
N ASN A 26 -32.12 17.87 -43.38
CA ASN A 26 -33.40 18.32 -43.91
C ASN A 26 -33.22 19.39 -44.99
N THR A 27 -34.08 19.29 -45.99
CA THR A 27 -34.09 19.92 -47.31
C THR A 27 -34.72 21.32 -47.33
N GLY A 28 -34.24 22.21 -48.23
CA GLY A 28 -35.07 23.32 -48.75
C GLY A 28 -34.33 24.49 -49.43
N GLY A 29 -34.58 24.68 -50.74
CA GLY A 29 -34.78 26.02 -51.36
C GLY A 29 -33.62 26.71 -52.08
N PHE A 30 -33.89 27.24 -53.28
CA PHE A 30 -32.98 27.65 -54.36
C PHE A 30 -32.99 29.17 -54.67
N PHE A 31 -32.07 29.63 -55.55
CA PHE A 31 -31.89 30.93 -56.27
C PHE A 31 -31.09 32.05 -55.55
N GLY A 32 -30.07 32.75 -56.10
CA GLY A 32 -29.36 32.76 -57.40
C GLY A 32 -28.82 34.19 -57.72
N GLY A 33 -27.51 34.38 -57.97
CA GLY A 33 -26.92 35.60 -58.59
C GLY A 33 -25.50 35.99 -58.12
N PRO A 34 -24.58 36.49 -58.98
CA PRO A 34 -23.13 36.26 -58.83
C PRO A 34 -22.32 37.47 -58.33
N GLY A 35 -21.25 37.22 -57.57
CA GLY A 35 -20.20 38.22 -57.36
C GLY A 35 -19.19 37.89 -56.26
N GLY A 36 -17.90 37.85 -56.62
CA GLY A 36 -16.78 38.08 -55.70
C GLY A 36 -16.24 36.84 -54.99
N SER A 37 -15.10 36.34 -55.47
CA SER A 37 -14.24 35.41 -54.75
C SER A 37 -13.72 36.02 -53.44
N GLN A 38 -14.26 35.58 -52.31
CA GLN A 38 -13.61 35.61 -51.01
C GLN A 38 -13.62 34.20 -50.42
N ASP A 39 -12.43 33.72 -50.09
CA ASP A 39 -12.14 32.44 -49.46
C ASP A 39 -12.67 32.47 -48.02
N GLY A 40 -13.97 32.18 -47.86
CA GLY A 40 -14.65 32.03 -46.58
C GLY A 40 -14.57 30.57 -46.15
N GLY A 41 -13.48 30.19 -45.49
CA GLY A 41 -13.35 28.89 -44.83
C GLY A 41 -14.53 28.61 -43.91
N ARG A 42 -15.32 27.59 -44.28
CA ARG A 42 -16.46 27.08 -43.53
C ARG A 42 -15.95 26.60 -42.15
N ARG A 43 -16.19 27.37 -41.08
CA ARG A 43 -15.93 26.92 -39.70
C ARG A 43 -16.82 25.71 -39.41
N VAL A 44 -16.20 24.54 -39.25
CA VAL A 44 -16.84 23.36 -38.66
C VAL A 44 -17.10 23.71 -37.19
N GLY A 45 -18.36 23.90 -36.81
CA GLY A 45 -18.74 24.18 -35.42
C GLY A 45 -18.50 22.96 -34.54
N THR A 46 -17.62 23.09 -33.55
CA THR A 46 -17.37 22.10 -32.51
C THR A 46 -18.47 22.18 -31.44
N ASN A 47 -19.64 21.61 -31.72
CA ASN A 47 -20.66 21.36 -30.70
C ASN A 47 -20.30 20.09 -29.92
N SER A 48 -19.36 20.19 -28.98
CA SER A 48 -19.04 19.11 -28.05
C SER A 48 -19.84 19.28 -26.76
N LEU A 49 -20.67 18.29 -26.41
CA LEU A 49 -21.28 18.20 -25.10
C LEU A 49 -20.18 17.94 -24.05
N ARG A 50 -20.03 18.85 -23.09
CA ARG A 50 -18.97 18.77 -22.08
C ARG A 50 -19.54 18.47 -20.68
N PRO A 51 -19.10 17.38 -20.02
CA PRO A 51 -19.43 17.17 -18.62
C PRO A 51 -18.71 18.23 -17.77
N VAL A 52 -19.46 18.91 -16.90
CA VAL A 52 -18.91 19.94 -16.01
C VAL A 52 -19.50 19.83 -14.60
N THR A 53 -18.78 20.38 -13.63
CA THR A 53 -19.34 20.72 -12.31
C THR A 53 -19.93 22.13 -12.30
N VAL A 54 -20.79 22.42 -11.32
CA VAL A 54 -21.33 23.76 -11.08
C VAL A 54 -20.20 24.78 -10.92
N ARG A 55 -19.14 24.44 -10.16
CA ARG A 55 -18.01 25.34 -9.95
C ARG A 55 -17.27 25.68 -11.25
N GLN A 56 -17.13 24.73 -12.16
CA GLN A 56 -16.50 24.98 -13.46
C GLN A 56 -17.35 25.92 -14.33
N VAL A 57 -18.68 25.76 -14.31
CA VAL A 57 -19.60 26.70 -14.97
C VAL A 57 -19.50 28.10 -14.37
N LEU A 58 -19.37 28.20 -13.03
CA LEU A 58 -19.22 29.47 -12.33
C LEU A 58 -17.86 30.15 -12.57
N ASN A 59 -16.82 29.38 -12.92
CA ASN A 59 -15.45 29.87 -13.15
C ASN A 59 -15.09 30.06 -14.63
N ALA A 60 -15.88 29.57 -15.59
CA ALA A 60 -15.66 29.76 -17.04
C ALA A 60 -15.40 31.23 -17.44
N SER A 61 -14.45 31.54 -18.31
CA SER A 61 -14.22 32.90 -18.77
C SER A 61 -15.05 33.22 -20.01
N GLN A 62 -15.58 34.44 -20.10
CA GLN A 62 -16.25 34.96 -21.31
C GLN A 62 -15.65 36.32 -21.65
N PRO A 63 -14.82 36.44 -22.71
CA PRO A 63 -14.09 37.68 -23.02
C PRO A 63 -14.98 38.88 -23.38
N HIS A 64 -16.11 38.67 -24.05
CA HIS A 64 -17.12 39.68 -24.40
C HIS A 64 -18.50 39.03 -24.52
N SER A 65 -19.59 39.83 -24.54
CA SER A 65 -20.98 39.32 -24.48
C SER A 65 -21.33 38.26 -25.52
N ASP A 66 -20.69 38.35 -26.69
CA ASP A 66 -20.96 37.48 -27.84
C ASP A 66 -19.90 36.38 -28.03
N ALA A 67 -18.93 36.25 -27.10
CA ALA A 67 -17.90 35.20 -27.13
C ALA A 67 -18.43 33.90 -26.49
N PRO A 68 -17.98 32.71 -26.96
CA PRO A 68 -18.27 31.46 -26.27
C PRO A 68 -17.63 31.45 -24.88
N PHE A 69 -18.27 30.76 -23.92
CA PHE A 69 -17.66 30.49 -22.63
C PHE A 69 -16.48 29.54 -22.81
N THR A 70 -15.38 29.79 -22.12
CA THR A 70 -14.19 28.93 -22.15
C THR A 70 -13.79 28.51 -20.76
N PHE A 71 -13.32 27.26 -20.62
CA PHE A 71 -12.74 26.72 -19.40
C PHE A 71 -11.68 25.68 -19.79
N ASP A 72 -10.51 25.71 -19.15
CA ASP A 72 -9.32 24.92 -19.52
C ASP A 72 -8.90 25.08 -21.00
N ASN A 73 -8.86 26.31 -21.51
CA ASN A 73 -8.51 26.63 -22.90
C ASN A 73 -9.40 25.96 -23.97
N ALA A 74 -10.57 25.44 -23.60
CA ALA A 74 -11.54 24.84 -24.52
C ALA A 74 -12.93 25.50 -24.38
N GLU A 75 -13.65 25.61 -25.50
CA GLU A 75 -14.99 26.19 -25.56
C GLU A 75 -16.02 25.29 -24.85
N LEU A 76 -16.96 25.91 -24.14
CA LEU A 76 -18.11 25.32 -23.47
C LEU A 76 -19.38 25.72 -24.22
N SER A 77 -19.68 25.01 -25.31
CA SER A 77 -20.88 25.24 -26.12
C SER A 77 -22.12 24.60 -25.49
N GLN A 78 -22.10 23.27 -25.30
CA GLN A 78 -23.14 22.55 -24.57
C GLN A 78 -22.53 21.86 -23.35
N VAL A 79 -23.26 21.87 -22.23
CA VAL A 79 -22.82 21.25 -20.98
C VAL A 79 -23.81 20.21 -20.48
N THR A 80 -23.28 19.19 -19.83
CA THR A 80 -24.04 18.24 -19.01
C THR A 80 -23.56 18.33 -17.57
N LEU A 81 -24.50 18.36 -16.62
CA LEU A 81 -24.20 18.32 -15.19
C LEU A 81 -25.21 17.43 -14.45
N VAL A 82 -24.78 16.81 -13.36
CA VAL A 82 -25.64 16.03 -12.46
C VAL A 82 -25.62 16.68 -11.08
N ALA A 83 -26.80 17.02 -10.56
CA ALA A 83 -26.95 17.77 -9.32
C ALA A 83 -28.31 17.45 -8.67
N TRP A 84 -28.45 17.71 -7.38
CA TRP A 84 -29.77 17.61 -6.72
C TRP A 84 -30.48 18.96 -6.69
N ILE A 85 -31.81 18.90 -6.74
CA ILE A 85 -32.68 20.08 -6.75
C ILE A 85 -32.85 20.59 -5.31
N GLN A 86 -32.40 21.80 -5.01
CA GLN A 86 -32.64 22.45 -3.72
C GLN A 86 -33.96 23.21 -3.69
N ASN A 87 -34.28 23.94 -4.77
CA ASN A 87 -35.48 24.75 -4.85
C ASN A 87 -36.06 24.77 -6.27
N ILE A 88 -37.38 24.92 -6.37
CA ILE A 88 -38.12 24.98 -7.64
C ILE A 88 -39.01 26.22 -7.63
N SER A 89 -38.82 27.11 -8.60
CA SER A 89 -39.64 28.31 -8.80
C SER A 89 -40.31 28.25 -10.17
N ARG A 90 -41.65 28.28 -10.19
CA ARG A 90 -42.46 28.15 -11.41
C ARG A 90 -43.02 29.52 -11.81
N ASN A 91 -42.71 29.97 -13.02
CA ASN A 91 -43.29 31.16 -13.63
C ASN A 91 -44.19 30.75 -14.82
N ALA A 92 -44.96 31.69 -15.35
CA ALA A 92 -45.89 31.43 -16.46
C ALA A 92 -45.22 30.94 -17.76
N THR A 93 -43.93 31.24 -17.96
CA THR A 93 -43.18 30.94 -19.21
C THR A 93 -41.97 30.02 -19.00
N ASN A 94 -41.53 29.80 -17.77
CA ASN A 94 -40.37 28.97 -17.46
C ASN A 94 -40.42 28.41 -16.03
N VAL A 95 -39.74 27.29 -15.82
CA VAL A 95 -39.44 26.72 -14.51
C VAL A 95 -37.96 26.94 -14.21
N SER A 96 -37.64 27.48 -13.05
CA SER A 96 -36.27 27.67 -12.57
C SER A 96 -35.98 26.71 -11.43
N TYR A 97 -34.91 25.92 -11.55
CA TYR A 97 -34.41 24.98 -10.55
C TYR A 97 -33.10 25.53 -9.98
N THR A 98 -32.97 25.57 -8.65
CA THR A 98 -31.67 25.81 -8.01
C THR A 98 -31.04 24.46 -7.71
N LEU A 99 -29.90 24.18 -8.34
CA LEU A 99 -29.21 22.90 -8.28
C LEU A 99 -27.90 23.00 -7.51
N ASP A 100 -27.53 21.94 -6.82
CA ASP A 100 -26.27 21.80 -6.08
C ASP A 100 -25.66 20.42 -6.36
N ASP A 101 -24.37 20.39 -6.72
CA ASP A 101 -23.60 19.18 -6.99
C ASP A 101 -22.48 18.94 -5.97
N GLY A 102 -22.50 19.67 -4.84
CA GLY A 102 -21.46 19.67 -3.82
C GLY A 102 -20.28 20.60 -4.12
N THR A 103 -20.20 21.18 -5.34
CA THR A 103 -19.15 22.15 -5.73
C THR A 103 -19.64 23.59 -5.76
N GLY A 104 -20.96 23.81 -5.71
CA GLY A 104 -21.60 25.11 -5.63
C GLY A 104 -23.07 25.05 -6.03
N GLN A 105 -23.72 26.22 -6.03
CA GLN A 105 -25.14 26.35 -6.41
C GLN A 105 -25.30 27.07 -7.75
N LEU A 106 -26.20 26.57 -8.59
CA LEU A 106 -26.47 27.11 -9.93
C LEU A 106 -27.96 27.14 -10.24
N ASP A 107 -28.41 28.24 -10.84
CA ASP A 107 -29.78 28.35 -11.34
C ASP A 107 -29.89 27.79 -12.75
N VAL A 108 -30.80 26.84 -12.95
CA VAL A 108 -31.12 26.19 -14.22
C VAL A 108 -32.54 26.56 -14.65
N ARG A 109 -32.72 27.07 -15.86
CA ARG A 109 -34.02 27.49 -16.40
C ARG A 109 -34.47 26.57 -17.54
N GLN A 110 -35.68 26.06 -17.43
CA GLN A 110 -36.36 25.29 -18.48
C GLN A 110 -37.55 26.10 -19.00
N TRP A 111 -37.60 26.35 -20.31
CA TRP A 111 -38.73 27.06 -20.94
C TRP A 111 -39.92 26.12 -21.14
N ILE A 112 -41.13 26.64 -20.95
CA ILE A 112 -42.37 25.89 -21.16
C ILE A 112 -42.85 26.21 -22.58
N ASP A 113 -42.80 25.23 -23.49
CA ASP A 113 -43.33 25.38 -24.84
C ASP A 113 -44.86 25.19 -24.84
N ASN A 114 -45.59 26.29 -25.05
CA ASN A 114 -47.06 26.29 -25.13
C ASN A 114 -47.60 25.92 -26.53
N SER A 115 -46.79 25.32 -27.42
CA SER A 115 -47.08 25.18 -28.86
C SER A 115 -47.34 23.75 -29.37
N THR A 116 -47.44 22.74 -28.50
CA THR A 116 -47.74 21.35 -28.92
C THR A 116 -48.95 20.79 -28.18
N ASP A 117 -49.98 20.42 -28.94
CA ASP A 117 -51.27 19.82 -28.50
C ASP A 117 -51.15 18.36 -28.02
N GLU A 118 -49.94 17.88 -27.75
CA GLU A 118 -49.70 16.72 -26.89
C GLU A 118 -48.93 17.22 -25.69
N GLY A 119 -49.55 17.14 -24.51
CA GLY A 119 -48.97 17.61 -23.26
C GLY A 119 -47.61 16.95 -23.02
N ALA A 120 -46.54 17.68 -23.35
CA ALA A 120 -45.21 17.39 -22.88
C ALA A 120 -45.32 17.38 -21.35
N LYS A 121 -45.31 16.18 -20.76
CA LYS A 121 -45.24 16.00 -19.32
C LYS A 121 -43.98 16.75 -18.89
N VAL A 122 -44.14 17.95 -18.34
CA VAL A 122 -43.10 18.52 -17.49
C VAL A 122 -43.05 17.56 -16.32
N ASP A 123 -42.07 16.67 -16.34
CA ASP A 123 -41.87 15.72 -15.24
C ASP A 123 -41.89 16.50 -13.94
N GLU A 124 -42.79 16.11 -13.04
CA GLU A 124 -43.02 16.84 -11.80
C GLU A 124 -41.89 16.53 -10.81
N PHE A 125 -40.73 17.15 -11.04
CA PHE A 125 -39.57 17.01 -10.16
C PHE A 125 -39.86 17.58 -8.77
N ARG A 126 -39.32 16.92 -7.75
CA ARG A 126 -39.41 17.36 -6.35
C ARG A 126 -38.08 17.90 -5.85
N THR A 127 -38.13 18.74 -4.82
CA THR A 127 -36.93 19.12 -4.07
C THR A 127 -36.27 17.87 -3.47
N ASN A 128 -34.94 17.86 -3.40
CA ASN A 128 -34.06 16.75 -3.00
C ASN A 128 -34.00 15.56 -3.96
N GLU A 129 -34.43 15.72 -5.22
CA GLU A 129 -34.21 14.71 -6.26
C GLU A 129 -32.94 15.03 -7.07
N TYR A 130 -32.20 13.98 -7.45
CA TYR A 130 -31.05 14.10 -8.35
C TYR A 130 -31.51 14.12 -9.80
N VAL A 131 -30.98 15.06 -10.56
CA VAL A 131 -31.28 15.24 -11.98
C VAL A 131 -30.01 15.42 -12.81
N ARG A 132 -30.03 14.90 -14.04
CA ARG A 132 -29.08 15.24 -15.09
C ARG A 132 -29.66 16.37 -15.91
N VAL A 133 -28.89 17.42 -16.09
CA VAL A 133 -29.24 18.59 -16.91
C VAL A 133 -28.32 18.64 -18.10
N LEU A 134 -28.89 18.77 -19.29
CA LEU A 134 -28.20 19.10 -20.51
C LEU A 134 -28.66 20.47 -21.00
N GLY A 135 -27.73 21.38 -21.25
CA GLY A 135 -28.11 22.76 -21.60
C GLY A 135 -26.95 23.66 -21.98
N GLU A 136 -27.27 24.94 -22.15
CA GLU A 136 -26.33 25.99 -22.55
C GLU A 136 -26.13 27.01 -21.43
N ILE A 137 -24.89 27.44 -21.25
CA ILE A 137 -24.54 28.46 -20.25
C ILE A 137 -24.99 29.84 -20.77
N LYS A 138 -25.71 30.58 -19.92
CA LYS A 138 -26.07 31.98 -20.15
C LYS A 138 -25.66 32.84 -18.98
N SER A 139 -25.15 34.03 -19.25
CA SER A 139 -24.88 35.06 -18.25
C SER A 139 -25.85 36.22 -18.43
N PHE A 140 -26.47 36.68 -17.34
CA PHE A 140 -27.32 37.87 -17.32
C PHE A 140 -27.04 38.66 -16.04
N ASN A 141 -26.72 39.96 -16.16
CA ASN A 141 -26.32 40.83 -15.04
C ASN A 141 -25.22 40.21 -14.15
N ASN A 142 -24.15 39.69 -14.77
CA ASN A 142 -23.07 38.96 -14.09
C ASN A 142 -23.48 37.70 -13.30
N LYS A 143 -24.76 37.29 -13.36
CA LYS A 143 -25.22 36.02 -12.78
C LYS A 143 -25.27 34.95 -13.87
N ARG A 144 -24.59 33.84 -13.62
CA ARG A 144 -24.54 32.69 -14.52
C ARG A 144 -25.69 31.74 -14.23
N SER A 145 -26.27 31.21 -15.30
CA SER A 145 -27.37 30.25 -15.26
C SER A 145 -27.24 29.30 -16.45
N VAL A 146 -27.83 28.12 -16.36
CA VAL A 146 -27.91 27.19 -17.50
C VAL A 146 -29.35 27.18 -18.02
N THR A 147 -29.52 27.34 -19.33
CA THR A 147 -30.82 27.08 -19.97
C THR A 147 -30.85 25.61 -20.34
N ALA A 148 -31.68 24.83 -19.64
CA ALA A 148 -31.80 23.39 -19.88
C ALA A 148 -32.53 23.12 -21.19
N ALA A 149 -31.91 22.34 -22.06
CA ALA A 149 -32.56 21.72 -23.21
C ALA A 149 -33.29 20.44 -22.79
N SER A 150 -32.73 19.68 -21.85
CA SER A 150 -33.39 18.54 -21.21
C SER A 150 -32.98 18.39 -19.75
N ILE A 151 -33.90 17.88 -18.93
CA ILE A 151 -33.68 17.51 -17.54
C ILE A 151 -34.26 16.11 -17.35
N ALA A 152 -33.45 15.19 -16.83
CA ALA A 152 -33.86 13.80 -16.58
C ALA A 152 -33.61 13.43 -15.12
N ARG A 153 -34.54 12.70 -14.50
CA ARG A 153 -34.36 12.14 -13.16
C ARG A 153 -33.31 11.03 -13.19
N LEU A 154 -32.45 10.98 -12.19
CA LEU A 154 -31.55 9.84 -12.01
C LEU A 154 -32.31 8.64 -11.43
N GLU A 155 -32.26 7.50 -12.12
CA GLU A 155 -32.77 6.21 -11.63
C GLU A 155 -31.69 5.38 -10.91
N ASP A 156 -30.43 5.52 -11.33
CA ASP A 156 -29.27 4.92 -10.70
C ASP A 156 -28.41 5.99 -10.02
N HIS A 157 -28.22 5.86 -8.71
CA HIS A 157 -27.40 6.78 -7.93
C HIS A 157 -25.89 6.71 -8.28
N ASN A 158 -25.43 5.62 -8.90
CA ASN A 158 -24.05 5.51 -9.40
C ASN A 158 -23.77 6.50 -10.54
N GLU A 159 -24.80 6.99 -11.23
CA GLU A 159 -24.67 7.96 -12.30
C GLU A 159 -24.10 9.30 -11.82
N TYR A 160 -24.36 9.68 -10.56
CA TYR A 160 -23.76 10.87 -9.95
C TYR A 160 -22.24 10.72 -9.78
N LEU A 161 -21.78 9.57 -9.27
CA LEU A 161 -20.36 9.28 -9.11
C LEU A 161 -19.65 9.15 -10.47
N PHE A 162 -20.30 8.48 -11.42
CA PHE A 162 -19.80 8.36 -12.78
C PHE A 162 -19.64 9.72 -13.45
N HIS A 163 -20.63 10.61 -13.32
CA HIS A 163 -20.56 11.97 -13.86
C HIS A 163 -19.38 12.74 -13.26
N GLN A 164 -19.14 12.65 -11.95
CA GLN A 164 -17.97 13.30 -11.34
C GLN A 164 -16.64 12.78 -11.91
N LEU A 165 -16.51 11.48 -12.12
CA LEU A 165 -15.33 10.88 -12.75
C LEU A 165 -15.16 11.31 -14.21
N ASP A 166 -16.26 11.43 -14.96
CA ASP A 166 -16.26 11.88 -16.37
C ASP A 166 -15.83 13.35 -16.49
N VAL A 167 -16.28 14.19 -15.57
CA VAL A 167 -15.81 15.59 -15.45
C VAL A 167 -14.31 15.65 -15.19
N ILE A 168 -13.81 14.86 -14.22
CA ILE A 168 -12.37 14.82 -13.89
C ILE A 168 -11.56 14.30 -15.09
N HIS A 169 -12.03 13.24 -15.74
CA HIS A 169 -11.36 12.65 -16.90
C HIS A 169 -11.26 13.67 -18.05
N THR A 170 -12.38 14.31 -18.39
CA THR A 170 -12.44 15.32 -19.45
C THR A 170 -11.58 16.55 -19.11
N HIS A 171 -11.60 17.00 -17.85
CA HIS A 171 -10.74 18.09 -17.38
C HIS A 171 -9.26 17.74 -17.51
N LEU A 172 -8.85 16.52 -17.13
CA LEU A 172 -7.46 16.05 -17.26
C LEU A 172 -7.02 15.90 -18.72
N GLN A 173 -7.90 15.46 -19.62
CA GLN A 173 -7.58 15.39 -21.04
C GLN A 173 -7.33 16.78 -21.66
N LEU A 174 -8.14 17.77 -21.28
CA LEU A 174 -8.06 19.13 -21.83
C LEU A 174 -6.94 19.96 -21.18
N SER A 175 -6.69 19.78 -19.88
CA SER A 175 -5.62 20.49 -19.16
C SER A 175 -4.21 19.99 -19.50
N LYS A 176 -4.06 18.72 -19.94
CA LYS A 176 -2.76 18.14 -20.32
C LYS A 176 -2.33 18.39 -21.78
N GLY A 177 -3.02 19.27 -22.51
CA GLY A 177 -2.76 19.70 -23.90
C GLY A 177 -1.70 18.91 -24.70
N SER A 178 -2.14 18.00 -25.57
CA SER A 178 -1.41 17.48 -26.76
C SER A 178 0.09 17.17 -26.60
N GLY A 179 0.43 16.16 -25.78
CA GLY A 179 1.70 15.45 -25.86
C GLY A 179 1.58 14.15 -26.66
N GLY A 180 2.03 14.15 -27.93
CA GLY A 180 2.60 12.95 -28.56
C GLY A 180 1.68 11.96 -29.27
N ALA A 181 0.96 12.39 -30.31
CA ALA A 181 0.72 11.51 -31.46
C ALA A 181 1.98 11.54 -32.35
N VAL A 182 2.64 10.39 -32.50
CA VAL A 182 3.84 10.18 -33.32
C VAL A 182 3.60 10.63 -34.76
N ARG A 183 4.31 11.67 -35.22
CA ARG A 183 4.60 11.90 -36.64
C ARG A 183 6.03 12.39 -36.82
N CYS A 184 6.86 11.50 -37.37
CA CYS A 184 8.17 11.82 -37.93
C CYS A 184 8.02 12.74 -39.15
N ALA A 185 8.71 13.88 -39.16
CA ALA A 185 9.39 14.43 -40.33
C ALA A 185 10.23 15.64 -39.92
N ALA A 186 11.46 15.67 -40.41
CA ALA A 186 12.44 16.75 -40.25
C ALA A 186 11.94 18.08 -40.84
N ASP A 187 12.27 19.20 -40.19
CA ASP A 187 13.21 20.14 -40.80
C ASP A 187 13.78 21.15 -39.79
N ARG A 188 15.05 21.49 -40.02
CA ARG A 188 15.79 22.54 -39.31
C ARG A 188 15.27 23.91 -39.75
N GLN A 189 15.11 24.85 -38.82
CA GLN A 189 15.65 26.20 -39.04
C GLN A 189 15.85 27.02 -37.77
N VAL A 190 17.00 27.69 -37.78
CA VAL A 190 17.57 28.61 -36.81
C VAL A 190 16.98 30.00 -37.02
N THR A 191 16.65 30.72 -35.94
CA THR A 191 16.77 32.19 -35.89
C THR A 191 17.00 32.72 -34.47
N LYS A 192 18.04 33.55 -34.34
CA LYS A 192 18.42 34.40 -33.20
C LYS A 192 17.63 35.71 -33.18
N ALA A 193 17.45 36.29 -31.97
CA ALA A 193 17.52 37.73 -31.64
C ALA A 193 17.22 37.86 -30.12
N SER A 194 18.16 38.24 -29.23
CA SER A 194 18.55 39.63 -28.85
C SER A 194 17.36 40.45 -28.34
N ASP A 195 17.34 41.17 -27.23
CA ASP A 195 18.29 41.61 -26.20
C ASP A 195 17.41 42.53 -25.29
N MET A 196 17.77 42.70 -24.02
CA MET A 196 17.73 43.96 -23.24
C MET A 196 17.37 43.79 -21.76
N SER A 197 18.37 44.19 -20.98
CA SER A 197 18.42 44.46 -19.56
C SER A 197 17.71 45.77 -19.17
N GLN A 198 17.20 45.87 -17.94
CA GLN A 198 17.84 46.68 -16.87
C GLN A 198 16.98 46.79 -15.59
N ASP A 199 17.70 46.53 -14.50
CA ASP A 199 17.71 47.22 -13.20
C ASP A 199 16.59 47.12 -12.16
N ALA A 200 17.12 46.96 -10.95
CA ALA A 200 16.50 46.63 -9.69
C ALA A 200 16.14 47.87 -8.86
N SER A 201 15.17 47.71 -7.95
CA SER A 201 15.19 48.43 -6.68
C SER A 201 14.50 47.59 -5.59
N VAL A 202 15.01 47.73 -4.38
CA VAL A 202 14.77 46.91 -3.18
C VAL A 202 14.00 47.76 -2.15
N TYR A 203 13.15 47.08 -1.36
CA TYR A 203 12.39 47.49 -0.16
C TYR A 203 11.03 48.17 -0.37
N ASP A 204 9.96 47.40 -0.18
CA ASP A 204 9.05 47.62 0.96
C ASP A 204 8.38 46.30 1.39
N ASP A 205 8.14 46.19 2.69
CA ASP A 205 7.68 45.02 3.43
C ASP A 205 6.15 45.05 3.59
N SER A 206 5.57 43.90 3.98
CA SER A 206 4.18 43.67 4.41
C SER A 206 3.07 43.47 3.36
N ALA A 207 2.73 42.20 3.12
CA ALA A 207 1.40 41.63 3.41
C ALA A 207 1.31 40.21 2.81
N ALA A 208 1.36 39.22 3.69
CA ALA A 208 1.18 37.81 3.36
C ALA A 208 -0.27 37.54 2.88
N ALA A 209 -0.39 36.88 1.74
CA ALA A 209 -1.55 36.08 1.39
C ALA A 209 -1.14 34.61 1.53
N ALA A 210 -1.74 33.92 2.50
CA ALA A 210 -1.46 32.53 2.84
C ALA A 210 -2.04 31.58 1.77
N ASP A 211 -1.22 30.63 1.33
CA ASP A 211 -1.55 29.57 0.37
C ASP A 211 -1.58 28.23 1.14
N PRO A 212 -2.61 27.36 0.97
CA PRO A 212 -2.80 26.21 1.84
C PRO A 212 -2.02 24.99 1.32
N ALA A 213 -0.70 25.00 1.47
CA ALA A 213 0.18 23.83 1.30
C ALA A 213 1.57 24.03 1.95
N SER A 214 1.74 24.97 2.89
CA SER A 214 3.09 25.25 3.39
C SER A 214 3.52 24.23 4.46
N THR A 215 4.43 23.34 4.09
CA THR A 215 5.41 22.78 5.03
C THR A 215 5.96 23.93 5.88
N ASP A 216 5.88 23.85 7.21
CA ASP A 216 6.49 24.87 8.07
C ASP A 216 8.01 24.75 7.91
N LEU A 217 8.60 25.70 7.19
CA LEU A 217 10.04 25.77 6.91
C LEU A 217 10.71 26.90 7.71
N SER A 218 10.01 27.51 8.67
CA SER A 218 10.48 28.69 9.41
C SER A 218 11.75 28.43 10.22
N HIS A 219 11.98 27.19 10.62
CA HIS A 219 13.18 26.73 11.34
C HIS A 219 14.40 26.53 10.45
N LEU A 220 14.25 26.49 9.12
CA LEU A 220 15.36 26.27 8.19
C LEU A 220 16.15 27.56 7.90
N PRO A 221 17.49 27.46 7.80
CA PRO A 221 18.37 28.50 7.28
C PRO A 221 17.83 29.18 5.99
N PRO A 222 18.07 30.49 5.80
CA PRO A 222 17.57 31.23 4.63
C PRO A 222 17.98 30.65 3.28
N LEU A 223 19.18 30.06 3.18
CA LEU A 223 19.67 29.42 1.95
C LEU A 223 18.88 28.15 1.64
N GLN A 224 18.67 27.30 2.64
CA GLN A 224 17.92 26.05 2.50
C GLN A 224 16.45 26.29 2.13
N ARG A 225 15.80 27.30 2.72
CA ARG A 225 14.45 27.72 2.31
C ARG A 225 14.37 28.15 0.85
N ARG A 226 15.39 28.89 0.37
CA ARG A 226 15.48 29.34 -1.02
C ARG A 226 15.67 28.17 -1.99
N ILE A 227 16.51 27.21 -1.63
CA ILE A 227 16.74 25.99 -2.41
C ILE A 227 15.45 25.15 -2.49
N TYR A 228 14.79 24.91 -1.35
CA TYR A 228 13.52 24.19 -1.31
C TYR A 228 12.46 24.88 -2.20
N ALA A 229 12.28 26.19 -2.05
CA ALA A 229 11.34 26.95 -2.87
C ALA A 229 11.69 26.95 -4.37
N ALA A 230 12.98 26.93 -4.72
CA ALA A 230 13.43 26.84 -6.11
C ALA A 230 13.05 25.49 -6.73
N ILE A 231 13.28 24.39 -6.01
CA ILE A 231 12.91 23.03 -6.46
C ILE A 231 11.38 22.90 -6.52
N THR A 232 10.63 23.38 -5.52
CA THR A 232 9.16 23.32 -5.51
C THR A 232 8.54 24.10 -6.67
N ALA A 233 9.12 25.26 -7.02
CA ALA A 233 8.62 26.09 -8.11
C ALA A 233 8.85 25.47 -9.50
N GLU A 234 9.90 24.65 -9.66
CA GLU A 234 10.23 23.99 -10.94
C GLU A 234 9.74 22.54 -11.04
N ALA A 235 9.45 21.89 -9.92
CA ALA A 235 8.93 20.52 -9.88
C ALA A 235 7.73 20.23 -10.81
N PRO A 236 6.77 21.17 -11.05
CA PRO A 236 5.68 20.95 -12.01
C PRO A 236 6.14 20.78 -13.46
N ASP A 237 7.25 21.42 -13.83
CA ASP A 237 7.80 21.39 -15.20
C ASP A 237 8.81 20.24 -15.40
N TYR A 238 9.35 19.68 -14.31
CA TYR A 238 10.38 18.63 -14.33
C TYR A 238 10.01 17.44 -13.44
N PRO A 239 9.15 16.52 -13.94
CA PRO A 239 8.66 15.38 -13.16
C PRO A 239 9.73 14.32 -12.82
N GLU A 240 10.87 14.33 -13.52
CA GLU A 240 12.04 13.48 -13.21
C GLU A 240 13.00 14.12 -12.20
N GLY A 241 12.67 15.31 -11.67
CA GLY A 241 13.49 16.09 -10.75
C GLY A 241 14.10 17.33 -11.39
N VAL A 242 14.48 18.28 -10.54
CA VAL A 242 15.07 19.58 -10.92
C VAL A 242 16.59 19.47 -10.84
N ASP A 243 17.29 19.84 -11.91
CA ASP A 243 18.75 19.72 -11.99
C ASP A 243 19.47 20.71 -11.07
N VAL A 244 20.56 20.28 -10.45
CA VAL A 244 21.36 21.10 -9.52
C VAL A 244 21.86 22.40 -10.16
N GLN A 245 22.17 22.42 -11.46
CA GLN A 245 22.58 23.64 -12.16
C GLN A 245 21.43 24.64 -12.31
N GLN A 246 20.19 24.16 -12.40
CA GLN A 246 18.99 25.02 -12.41
C GLN A 246 18.74 25.62 -11.02
N VAL A 247 18.93 24.83 -9.96
CA VAL A 247 18.88 25.29 -8.57
C VAL A 247 19.96 26.36 -8.31
N ILE A 248 21.18 26.15 -8.80
CA ILE A 248 22.29 27.12 -8.72
C ILE A 248 21.95 28.40 -9.47
N ALA A 249 21.37 28.31 -10.67
CA ALA A 249 20.99 29.46 -11.47
C ALA A 249 19.91 30.34 -10.79
N ARG A 250 19.03 29.74 -9.98
CA ARG A 250 18.01 30.46 -9.19
C ARG A 250 18.55 31.01 -7.87
N CYS A 251 19.54 30.35 -7.27
CA CYS A 251 20.20 30.80 -6.04
C CYS A 251 21.30 31.83 -6.33
N LYS A 252 20.92 32.97 -6.92
CA LYS A 252 21.84 34.08 -7.26
C LYS A 252 22.65 34.53 -6.03
N ASN A 253 23.93 34.84 -6.26
CA ASN A 253 24.91 35.39 -5.29
C ASN A 253 25.31 34.45 -4.14
N VAL A 254 25.30 33.13 -4.35
CA VAL A 254 25.80 32.13 -3.40
C VAL A 254 26.83 31.24 -4.09
N ASP A 255 27.88 30.83 -3.38
CA ASP A 255 28.91 29.93 -3.92
C ASP A 255 28.29 28.55 -4.23
N PRO A 256 28.46 27.98 -5.44
CA PRO A 256 27.98 26.64 -5.78
C PRO A 256 28.35 25.55 -4.77
N ALA A 257 29.51 25.64 -4.12
CA ALA A 257 29.90 24.68 -3.08
C ALA A 257 28.95 24.72 -1.86
N GLN A 258 28.54 25.93 -1.44
CA GLN A 258 27.61 26.12 -0.32
C GLN A 258 26.18 25.70 -0.68
N ILE A 259 25.80 25.80 -1.96
CA ILE A 259 24.50 25.31 -2.45
C ILE A 259 24.48 23.78 -2.40
N GLN A 260 25.58 23.13 -2.80
CA GLN A 260 25.69 21.68 -2.72
C GLN A 260 25.63 21.17 -1.26
N ASP A 261 26.39 21.79 -0.35
CA ASP A 261 26.34 21.44 1.08
C ASP A 261 24.93 21.60 1.66
N ALA A 262 24.21 22.67 1.29
CA ALA A 262 22.84 22.91 1.74
C ALA A 262 21.80 21.96 1.12
N ILE A 263 22.03 21.47 -0.11
CA ILE A 263 21.24 20.41 -0.74
C ILE A 263 21.44 19.09 -0.01
N ASP A 264 22.69 18.73 0.32
CA ASP A 264 23.01 17.51 1.05
C ASP A 264 22.38 17.53 2.46
N GLU A 265 22.40 18.67 3.15
CA GLU A 265 21.71 18.87 4.43
C GLU A 265 20.18 18.74 4.30
N LEU A 266 19.56 19.42 3.32
CA LEU A 266 18.12 19.30 3.07
C LEU A 266 17.68 17.88 2.70
N ALA A 267 18.52 17.14 2.00
CA ALA A 267 18.28 15.74 1.64
C ALA A 267 18.41 14.82 2.86
N ASN A 268 19.42 15.04 3.70
CA ASN A 268 19.60 14.32 4.97
C ASN A 268 18.44 14.57 5.95
N ASP A 269 17.90 15.78 5.96
CA ASP A 269 16.77 16.18 6.81
C ASP A 269 15.41 15.78 6.22
N GLY A 270 15.39 15.23 5.00
CA GLY A 270 14.18 14.67 4.37
C GLY A 270 13.24 15.70 3.74
N TYR A 271 13.71 16.93 3.48
CA TYR A 271 12.93 17.95 2.79
C TYR A 271 12.97 17.78 1.27
N ILE A 272 14.06 17.26 0.74
CA ILE A 272 14.21 16.96 -0.68
C ILE A 272 14.79 15.55 -0.83
N TYR A 273 14.59 14.93 -1.99
CA TYR A 273 15.18 13.65 -2.30
C TYR A 273 15.77 13.67 -3.70
N GLN A 274 16.82 12.88 -3.87
CA GLN A 274 17.47 12.70 -5.15
C GLN A 274 16.58 11.82 -6.04
N ALA A 275 16.41 12.21 -7.30
CA ALA A 275 15.65 11.44 -8.28
C ALA A 275 16.49 10.28 -8.86
N SER A 276 16.17 9.80 -10.07
CA SER A 276 16.82 8.64 -10.68
C SER A 276 18.32 8.82 -11.00
N ASP A 277 18.86 10.03 -10.95
CA ASP A 277 20.27 10.34 -11.21
C ASP A 277 20.92 11.23 -10.13
N GLU A 278 22.24 11.47 -10.24
CA GLU A 278 23.05 12.19 -9.25
C GLU A 278 22.91 13.72 -9.26
N THR A 279 22.15 14.28 -10.21
CA THR A 279 22.06 15.73 -10.38
C THR A 279 20.65 16.29 -10.24
N HIS A 280 19.59 15.47 -10.20
CA HIS A 280 18.21 15.94 -10.09
C HIS A 280 17.59 15.69 -8.70
N TYR A 281 16.88 16.70 -8.19
CA TYR A 281 16.27 16.69 -6.86
C TYR A 281 14.79 17.04 -6.93
N LEU A 282 13.99 16.42 -6.08
CA LEU A 282 12.55 16.66 -5.94
C LEU A 282 12.23 17.07 -4.51
N THR A 283 11.21 17.90 -4.33
CA THR A 283 10.71 18.23 -2.99
C THR A 283 9.72 17.18 -2.52
N THR A 284 9.71 16.93 -1.22
CA THR A 284 8.75 15.99 -0.60
C THR A 284 7.31 16.48 -0.64
N ALA A 285 7.05 17.74 -1.03
CA ALA A 285 5.70 18.30 -1.17
C ALA A 285 4.91 17.79 -2.40
N GLY A 286 5.56 17.09 -3.34
CA GLY A 286 4.93 16.61 -4.58
C GLY A 286 5.25 15.15 -4.88
N GLY A 287 4.65 14.21 -4.13
CA GLY A 287 4.58 12.81 -4.56
C GLY A 287 5.57 11.83 -3.91
N VAL A 288 6.19 12.16 -2.79
CA VAL A 288 6.73 11.17 -1.83
C VAL A 288 5.93 11.28 -0.55
N MET A 289 5.66 10.15 0.12
CA MET A 289 4.97 10.10 1.40
C MET A 289 5.57 11.15 2.34
N ASP A 290 4.80 12.19 2.67
CA ASP A 290 5.18 13.15 3.71
C ASP A 290 5.23 12.41 5.05
N LEU A 291 6.41 11.94 5.43
CA LEU A 291 6.59 11.12 6.63
C LEU A 291 6.53 12.02 7.87
N GLY A 292 5.48 11.84 8.67
CA GLY A 292 5.31 12.59 9.91
C GLY A 292 4.20 11.99 10.77
N LEU A 293 4.28 12.20 12.09
CA LEU A 293 3.28 11.70 13.03
C LEU A 293 2.15 12.72 13.31
N SER A 294 2.28 13.95 12.81
CA SER A 294 1.38 15.06 13.14
C SER A 294 -0.07 14.81 12.69
N ARG A 295 -0.27 14.32 11.46
CA ARG A 295 -1.59 13.99 10.91
C ARG A 295 -2.25 12.84 11.67
N VAL A 296 -1.59 11.69 11.80
CA VAL A 296 -2.13 10.56 12.57
C VAL A 296 -2.41 10.92 14.02
N GLN A 297 -1.56 11.72 14.68
CA GLN A 297 -1.81 12.19 16.05
C GLN A 297 -3.01 13.13 16.13
N ALA A 298 -3.19 14.03 15.16
CA ALA A 298 -4.37 14.88 15.08
C ALA A 298 -5.66 14.05 14.91
N LEU A 299 -5.61 13.05 14.03
CA LEU A 299 -6.75 12.17 13.77
C LEU A 299 -7.10 11.33 15.00
N LEU A 300 -6.09 10.77 15.68
CA LEU A 300 -6.26 10.04 16.93
C LEU A 300 -6.91 10.89 18.02
N ARG A 301 -6.54 12.17 18.14
CA ARG A 301 -7.18 13.09 19.10
C ARG A 301 -8.67 13.27 18.79
N ARG A 302 -9.03 13.42 17.50
CA ARG A 302 -10.44 13.58 17.07
C ARG A 302 -11.30 12.35 17.35
N VAL A 303 -10.73 11.15 17.28
CA VAL A 303 -11.44 9.89 17.58
C VAL A 303 -11.32 9.43 19.04
N GLY A 304 -10.89 10.30 19.96
CA GLY A 304 -10.86 9.99 21.40
C GLY A 304 -9.64 9.20 21.89
N SER A 305 -8.53 9.25 21.14
CA SER A 305 -7.22 8.67 21.48
C SER A 305 -7.25 7.17 21.80
N PRO A 306 -7.75 6.30 20.90
CA PRO A 306 -7.90 4.86 21.13
C PRO A 306 -6.56 4.15 21.40
N HIS A 307 -5.47 4.65 20.84
CA HIS A 307 -4.09 4.17 21.06
C HIS A 307 -3.64 4.18 22.54
N THR A 308 -4.31 4.93 23.42
CA THR A 308 -3.97 5.02 24.85
C THR A 308 -4.66 3.97 25.72
N LYS A 309 -5.61 3.20 25.16
CA LYS A 309 -6.53 2.36 25.94
C LYS A 309 -5.97 0.99 26.32
N PHE A 310 -5.04 0.47 25.53
CA PHE A 310 -4.55 -0.90 25.67
C PHE A 310 -3.02 -0.92 25.82
N PRO A 311 -2.47 -1.88 26.58
CA PRO A 311 -1.05 -2.19 26.49
C PRO A 311 -0.71 -2.81 25.13
N VAL A 312 0.50 -2.59 24.63
CA VAL A 312 0.91 -2.97 23.27
C VAL A 312 2.27 -3.67 23.22
N ILE A 313 2.37 -4.68 22.37
CA ILE A 313 3.63 -5.23 21.86
C ILE A 313 3.81 -4.69 20.45
N HIS A 314 4.84 -3.86 20.24
CA HIS A 314 5.05 -3.15 18.97
C HIS A 314 6.19 -3.81 18.19
N VAL A 315 5.94 -4.21 16.94
CA VAL A 315 6.83 -5.10 16.19
C VAL A 315 7.31 -4.44 14.89
N ALA A 316 8.61 -4.19 14.78
CA ALA A 316 9.29 -3.70 13.58
C ALA A 316 10.24 -4.76 12.99
N GLY A 317 10.74 -4.55 11.78
CA GLY A 317 11.63 -5.49 11.08
C GLY A 317 11.55 -5.35 9.56
N THR A 318 12.48 -5.99 8.84
CA THR A 318 12.34 -6.16 7.38
C THR A 318 11.46 -7.38 7.12
N ASN A 319 11.93 -8.55 7.56
CA ASN A 319 11.22 -9.82 7.40
C ASN A 319 10.71 -10.36 8.74
N GLY A 320 9.69 -11.23 8.69
CA GLY A 320 9.22 -11.97 9.87
C GLY A 320 8.27 -11.22 10.82
N LYS A 321 7.99 -9.93 10.61
CA LYS A 321 7.03 -9.13 11.41
C LYS A 321 5.67 -9.84 11.56
N GLY A 322 4.99 -10.06 10.43
CA GLY A 322 3.72 -10.78 10.38
C GLY A 322 3.73 -12.16 11.07
N SER A 323 4.76 -12.98 10.83
CA SER A 323 4.88 -14.29 11.48
C SER A 323 5.09 -14.18 13.00
N THR A 324 5.95 -13.28 13.46
CA THR A 324 6.18 -13.04 14.90
C THR A 324 4.90 -12.56 15.59
N THR A 325 4.16 -11.64 14.97
CA THR A 325 2.87 -11.20 15.52
C THR A 325 1.83 -12.32 15.56
N ALA A 326 1.79 -13.20 14.55
CA ALA A 326 0.92 -14.38 14.54
C ALA A 326 1.26 -15.37 15.67
N TYR A 327 2.55 -15.60 15.94
CA TYR A 327 2.97 -16.42 17.07
C TYR A 327 2.63 -15.79 18.42
N LEU A 328 2.84 -14.48 18.59
CA LEU A 328 2.44 -13.75 19.80
C LEU A 328 0.94 -13.87 20.05
N ASP A 329 0.13 -13.68 19.02
CA ASP A 329 -1.34 -13.76 19.07
C ASP A 329 -1.81 -15.16 19.45
N SER A 330 -1.22 -16.19 18.83
CA SER A 330 -1.53 -17.58 19.13
C SER A 330 -1.11 -17.99 20.55
N LEU A 331 0.09 -17.59 20.98
CA LEU A 331 0.60 -17.89 22.33
C LEU A 331 -0.23 -17.20 23.41
N LEU A 332 -0.58 -15.93 23.24
CA LEU A 332 -1.44 -15.21 24.18
C LEU A 332 -2.86 -15.79 24.21
N THR A 333 -3.47 -16.02 23.05
CA THR A 333 -4.86 -16.50 22.97
C THR A 333 -4.97 -17.96 23.41
N HIS A 334 -4.23 -18.87 22.78
CA HIS A 334 -4.40 -20.32 22.97
C HIS A 334 -3.52 -20.89 24.08
N GLY A 335 -2.34 -20.28 24.32
CA GLY A 335 -1.42 -20.73 25.36
C GLY A 335 -1.74 -20.13 26.74
N VAL A 336 -2.00 -18.83 26.80
CA VAL A 336 -2.28 -18.11 28.07
C VAL A 336 -3.78 -18.00 28.36
N GLY A 337 -4.60 -17.78 27.33
CA GLY A 337 -6.03 -17.47 27.48
C GLY A 337 -6.33 -15.98 27.61
N VAL A 338 -5.45 -15.13 27.07
CA VAL A 338 -5.57 -13.66 27.06
C VAL A 338 -6.14 -13.21 25.71
N ARG A 339 -7.08 -12.26 25.71
CA ARG A 339 -7.61 -11.70 24.45
C ARG A 339 -6.59 -10.76 23.84
N SER A 340 -6.00 -11.14 22.71
CA SER A 340 -5.15 -10.26 21.90
C SER A 340 -5.91 -9.63 20.74
N GLY A 341 -5.52 -8.40 20.39
CA GLY A 341 -5.91 -7.71 19.17
C GLY A 341 -4.67 -7.50 18.31
N ARG A 342 -4.67 -7.99 17.07
CA ARG A 342 -3.50 -8.02 16.19
C ARG A 342 -3.73 -7.17 14.95
N PHE A 343 -2.88 -6.16 14.74
CA PHE A 343 -2.87 -5.32 13.55
C PHE A 343 -1.70 -5.69 12.64
N ASN A 344 -2.01 -6.09 11.40
CA ASN A 344 -1.02 -6.45 10.38
C ASN A 344 -1.19 -5.66 9.08
N SER A 345 -0.08 -5.45 8.36
CA SER A 345 -0.11 -4.81 7.04
C SER A 345 0.95 -5.39 6.07
N PRO A 346 0.70 -5.34 4.74
CA PRO A 346 -0.58 -4.98 4.11
C PRO A 346 -1.66 -6.04 4.41
N HIS A 347 -2.93 -5.71 4.17
CA HIS A 347 -4.02 -6.69 4.28
C HIS A 347 -3.93 -7.76 3.20
N LEU A 348 -4.57 -8.91 3.42
CA LEU A 348 -4.57 -10.00 2.46
C LEU A 348 -5.67 -9.84 1.41
N VAL A 349 -6.96 -9.90 1.77
CA VAL A 349 -8.09 -9.82 0.83
C VAL A 349 -8.73 -8.43 0.88
N THR A 350 -9.07 -7.98 2.08
CA THR A 350 -9.74 -6.70 2.36
C THR A 350 -9.06 -5.98 3.51
N ALA A 351 -9.18 -4.66 3.59
CA ALA A 351 -8.62 -3.87 4.70
C ALA A 351 -9.01 -4.38 6.10
N ARG A 352 -10.18 -5.03 6.25
CA ARG A 352 -10.64 -5.64 7.52
C ARG A 352 -9.73 -6.76 8.00
N ASP A 353 -9.05 -7.48 7.10
CA ASP A 353 -8.16 -8.59 7.44
C ASP A 353 -6.92 -8.13 8.22
N SER A 354 -6.63 -6.83 8.18
CA SER A 354 -5.59 -6.21 8.99
C SER A 354 -5.91 -6.22 10.48
N ALA A 355 -7.18 -6.21 10.88
CA ALA A 355 -7.60 -6.15 12.28
C ALA A 355 -8.16 -7.50 12.74
N ARG A 356 -7.42 -8.20 13.59
CA ARG A 356 -7.75 -9.55 14.06
C ARG A 356 -7.85 -9.62 15.57
N VAL A 357 -8.69 -10.52 16.06
CA VAL A 357 -8.90 -10.83 17.48
C VAL A 357 -8.91 -12.35 17.69
N LEU A 358 -8.87 -12.81 18.94
CA LEU A 358 -9.09 -14.22 19.30
C LEU A 358 -8.21 -15.22 18.54
N GLY A 359 -6.91 -14.93 18.37
CA GLY A 359 -5.98 -15.84 17.73
C GLY A 359 -6.03 -15.83 16.19
N GLY A 360 -6.49 -14.73 15.59
CA GLY A 360 -6.40 -14.51 14.15
C GLY A 360 -7.75 -14.37 13.43
N ILE A 361 -8.86 -14.24 14.14
CA ILE A 361 -10.18 -14.03 13.53
C ILE A 361 -10.33 -12.55 13.15
N PRO A 362 -10.68 -12.20 11.90
CA PRO A 362 -10.97 -10.81 11.54
C PRO A 362 -12.10 -10.23 12.37
N ILE A 363 -11.98 -8.95 12.73
CA ILE A 363 -13.04 -8.24 13.47
C ILE A 363 -14.36 -8.26 12.68
N ASP A 364 -15.49 -8.21 13.40
CA ASP A 364 -16.80 -8.23 12.76
C ASP A 364 -17.01 -7.00 11.85
N ALA A 365 -17.78 -7.20 10.78
CA ALA A 365 -17.96 -6.17 9.76
C ALA A 365 -18.68 -4.92 10.29
N GLN A 366 -19.61 -5.08 11.25
CA GLN A 366 -20.38 -3.94 11.77
C GLN A 366 -19.49 -3.01 12.58
N THR A 367 -18.67 -3.55 13.48
CA THR A 367 -17.69 -2.78 14.26
C THR A 367 -16.65 -2.14 13.34
N TRP A 368 -16.18 -2.88 12.32
CA TRP A 368 -15.23 -2.37 11.34
C TRP A 368 -15.77 -1.18 10.55
N ASP A 369 -17.00 -1.27 10.03
CA ASP A 369 -17.64 -0.23 9.25
C ASP A 369 -17.99 1.01 10.09
N LEU A 370 -18.40 0.81 11.34
CA LEU A 370 -18.61 1.91 12.28
C LEU A 370 -17.30 2.66 12.57
N ALA A 371 -16.21 1.93 12.83
CA ALA A 371 -14.89 2.53 13.01
C ALA A 371 -14.46 3.29 11.76
N ARG A 372 -14.66 2.72 10.56
CA ARG A 372 -14.36 3.35 9.27
C ARG A 372 -15.09 4.68 9.13
N GLN A 373 -16.41 4.68 9.37
CA GLN A 373 -17.24 5.87 9.27
C GLN A 373 -16.77 6.95 10.24
N GLN A 374 -16.51 6.61 11.50
CA GLN A 374 -16.03 7.56 12.50
C GLN A 374 -14.66 8.14 12.17
N THR A 375 -13.72 7.31 11.68
CA THR A 375 -12.40 7.76 11.25
C THR A 375 -12.48 8.70 10.05
N LEU A 376 -13.27 8.36 9.02
CA LEU A 376 -13.45 9.21 7.84
C LEU A 376 -14.14 10.54 8.17
N LEU A 377 -15.15 10.51 9.04
CA LEU A 377 -15.79 11.74 9.53
C LEU A 377 -14.79 12.62 10.28
N ALA A 378 -13.96 12.04 11.15
CA ALA A 378 -12.94 12.79 11.89
C ALA A 378 -11.84 13.39 10.98
N ASP A 379 -11.49 12.69 9.90
CA ASP A 379 -10.50 13.18 8.93
C ASP A 379 -11.05 14.33 8.07
N THR A 380 -12.32 14.25 7.66
CA THR A 380 -12.96 15.19 6.73
C THR A 380 -13.73 16.33 7.39
N SER A 381 -14.04 16.23 8.69
CA SER A 381 -14.85 17.23 9.39
C SER A 381 -14.15 18.59 9.46
N CYS A 382 -14.85 19.62 8.99
CA CYS A 382 -14.57 21.04 9.26
C CYS A 382 -15.41 21.50 10.45
N GLY A 383 -14.79 21.64 11.61
CA GLY A 383 -15.42 22.22 12.81
C GLY A 383 -15.49 23.75 12.75
N ALA A 384 -16.00 24.37 13.82
CA ALA A 384 -16.23 25.81 13.89
C ALA A 384 -14.96 26.66 14.17
N SER A 385 -13.79 26.03 14.31
CA SER A 385 -12.51 26.70 14.59
C SER A 385 -11.50 26.51 13.45
N ASP A 386 -10.56 27.45 13.27
CA ASP A 386 -9.48 27.37 12.27
C ASP A 386 -8.56 26.15 12.45
N SER A 387 -8.56 25.51 13.64
CA SER A 387 -7.85 24.25 13.92
C SER A 387 -8.59 22.98 13.49
N ASP A 388 -9.80 23.12 12.93
CA ASP A 388 -10.62 22.00 12.51
C ASP A 388 -10.62 21.77 11.00
N ALA A 389 -9.61 22.24 10.24
CA ALA A 389 -9.49 21.89 8.83
C ALA A 389 -9.38 20.36 8.62
N PRO A 390 -9.74 19.82 7.44
CA PRO A 390 -9.54 18.41 7.13
C PRO A 390 -8.07 18.02 7.30
N ILE A 391 -7.81 16.84 7.88
CA ILE A 391 -6.45 16.39 8.19
C ILE A 391 -5.76 15.83 6.94
N HIS A 392 -6.55 15.24 6.03
CA HIS A 392 -6.05 14.56 4.84
C HIS A 392 -5.01 13.48 5.19
N ALA A 393 -5.36 12.64 6.17
CA ALA A 393 -4.53 11.51 6.55
C ALA A 393 -4.32 10.54 5.37
N THR A 394 -3.12 9.97 5.28
CA THR A 394 -2.79 8.98 4.25
C THR A 394 -3.61 7.70 4.45
N PRO A 395 -3.75 6.83 3.42
CA PRO A 395 -4.48 5.58 3.55
C PRO A 395 -4.01 4.69 4.71
N PHE A 396 -2.70 4.65 4.98
CA PHE A 396 -2.15 3.86 6.08
C PHE A 396 -2.43 4.49 7.45
N GLU A 397 -2.39 5.82 7.56
CA GLU A 397 -2.78 6.53 8.79
C GLU A 397 -4.28 6.30 9.11
N LEU A 398 -5.15 6.40 8.10
CA LEU A 398 -6.57 6.09 8.24
C LEU A 398 -6.78 4.65 8.71
N LEU A 399 -6.12 3.68 8.06
CA LEU A 399 -6.22 2.26 8.43
C LEU A 399 -5.76 2.01 9.87
N THR A 400 -4.67 2.67 10.28
CA THR A 400 -4.12 2.55 11.64
C THR A 400 -5.11 3.09 12.67
N VAL A 401 -5.65 4.29 12.46
CA VAL A 401 -6.62 4.89 13.39
C VAL A 401 -7.92 4.08 13.43
N GLN A 402 -8.43 3.67 12.26
CA GLN A 402 -9.62 2.84 12.15
C GLN A 402 -9.46 1.54 12.93
N THR A 403 -8.33 0.84 12.77
CA THR A 403 -8.06 -0.42 13.47
C THR A 403 -8.06 -0.23 14.99
N LEU A 404 -7.35 0.78 15.48
CA LEU A 404 -7.28 1.09 16.91
C LEU A 404 -8.65 1.46 17.48
N LEU A 405 -9.43 2.26 16.74
CA LEU A 405 -10.79 2.61 17.10
C LEU A 405 -11.70 1.38 17.14
N ALA A 406 -11.61 0.51 16.14
CA ALA A 406 -12.42 -0.70 16.06
C ALA A 406 -12.23 -1.61 17.29
N TYR A 407 -11.01 -1.76 17.80
CA TYR A 407 -10.78 -2.50 19.05
C TYR A 407 -11.47 -1.88 20.27
N THR A 408 -11.59 -0.55 20.33
CA THR A 408 -12.32 0.13 21.43
C THR A 408 -13.83 0.06 21.29
N LEU A 409 -14.35 -0.17 20.09
CA LEU A 409 -15.78 -0.26 19.81
C LEU A 409 -16.34 -1.67 20.04
N LEU A 410 -15.49 -2.69 20.18
CA LEU A 410 -15.91 -4.04 20.55
C LEU A 410 -16.62 -4.05 21.91
N PRO A 411 -17.56 -5.00 22.14
CA PRO A 411 -18.13 -5.25 23.46
C PRO A 411 -17.04 -5.48 24.51
N PRO A 412 -17.16 -4.99 25.76
CA PRO A 412 -16.09 -5.05 26.76
C PRO A 412 -15.48 -6.45 26.98
N GLU A 413 -16.30 -7.49 26.94
CA GLU A 413 -15.89 -8.90 27.07
C GLU A 413 -15.12 -9.43 25.85
N SER A 414 -15.25 -8.76 24.71
CA SER A 414 -14.55 -9.07 23.45
C SER A 414 -13.38 -8.14 23.17
N GLN A 415 -13.22 -7.06 23.95
CA GLN A 415 -12.10 -6.14 23.79
C GLN A 415 -10.76 -6.84 24.08
N PRO A 416 -9.71 -6.50 23.31
CA PRO A 416 -8.36 -6.95 23.60
C PRO A 416 -7.89 -6.50 24.99
N GLU A 417 -7.16 -7.38 25.66
CA GLU A 417 -6.39 -7.05 26.85
C GLU A 417 -4.98 -6.59 26.48
N VAL A 418 -4.47 -7.01 25.32
CA VAL A 418 -3.16 -6.64 24.76
C VAL A 418 -3.28 -6.45 23.26
N LEU A 419 -2.67 -5.40 22.73
CA LEU A 419 -2.51 -5.21 21.29
C LEU A 419 -1.15 -5.72 20.81
N ILE A 420 -1.13 -6.30 19.62
CA ILE A 420 0.07 -6.71 18.90
C ILE A 420 0.07 -5.94 17.59
N ILE A 421 0.99 -5.00 17.45
CA ILE A 421 0.95 -4.02 16.35
C ILE A 421 2.18 -4.20 15.48
N GLU A 422 1.97 -4.54 14.20
CA GLU A 422 3.00 -4.54 13.18
C GLU A 422 3.21 -3.13 12.62
N VAL A 423 4.48 -2.70 12.57
CA VAL A 423 4.90 -1.50 11.83
C VAL A 423 4.72 -1.73 10.33
N GLY A 424 4.17 -0.74 9.63
CA GLY A 424 4.06 -0.75 8.17
C GLY A 424 5.44 -0.68 7.50
N VAL A 425 6.06 0.50 7.52
CA VAL A 425 7.39 0.73 6.92
C VAL A 425 8.28 1.55 7.86
N GLY A 426 9.55 1.16 7.97
CA GLY A 426 10.51 1.82 8.85
C GLY A 426 10.23 1.54 10.33
N GLY A 427 9.76 2.56 11.06
CA GLY A 427 9.44 2.49 12.49
C GLY A 427 9.30 3.86 13.12
N ARG A 428 10.34 4.70 13.04
CA ARG A 428 10.40 6.03 13.68
C ARG A 428 9.22 6.93 13.32
N LEU A 429 8.91 7.04 12.03
CA LEU A 429 7.86 7.90 11.48
C LEU A 429 6.65 7.09 10.96
N ASP A 430 6.54 5.83 11.34
CA ASP A 430 5.42 4.98 10.95
C ASP A 430 4.14 5.39 11.71
N ALA A 431 2.98 5.33 11.06
CA ALA A 431 1.70 5.71 11.66
C ALA A 431 1.37 4.93 12.94
N THR A 432 1.96 3.75 13.14
CA THR A 432 1.79 2.96 14.35
C THR A 432 2.66 3.43 15.53
N ASN A 433 3.66 4.28 15.33
CA ASN A 433 4.54 4.79 16.40
C ASN A 433 3.92 5.96 17.18
N VAL A 434 2.67 5.77 17.62
CA VAL A 434 1.84 6.76 18.30
C VAL A 434 1.58 6.40 19.76
N PHE A 435 1.95 5.19 20.20
CA PHE A 435 1.69 4.72 21.55
C PHE A 435 2.52 5.48 22.59
N PRO A 436 1.92 5.90 23.72
CA PRO A 436 2.66 6.38 24.88
C PRO A 436 3.64 5.31 25.38
N ASP A 437 4.78 5.74 25.93
CA ASP A 437 5.83 4.85 26.39
C ASP A 437 5.30 3.85 27.43
N GLU A 438 4.43 4.29 28.32
CA GLU A 438 3.82 3.47 29.36
C GLU A 438 2.86 2.38 28.83
N ASN A 439 2.29 2.57 27.64
CA ASN A 439 1.45 1.57 26.99
C ASN A 439 2.28 0.45 26.37
N VAL A 440 3.55 0.70 26.00
CA VAL A 440 4.38 -0.30 25.31
C VAL A 440 4.97 -1.30 26.31
N LEU A 441 4.52 -2.56 26.24
CA LEU A 441 5.08 -3.68 27.01
C LEU A 441 6.46 -4.09 26.49
N ALA A 442 6.62 -4.12 25.16
CA ALA A 442 7.88 -4.42 24.51
C ALA A 442 7.90 -3.86 23.08
N SER A 443 9.06 -3.34 22.68
CA SER A 443 9.41 -3.09 21.27
C SER A 443 10.18 -4.31 20.75
N VAL A 444 9.69 -4.96 19.70
CA VAL A 444 10.28 -6.16 19.12
C VAL A 444 10.86 -5.84 17.75
N ILE A 445 12.15 -6.12 17.57
CA ILE A 445 12.87 -5.91 16.30
C ILE A 445 13.14 -7.28 15.65
N CYS A 446 12.34 -7.62 14.65
CA CYS A 446 12.53 -8.79 13.78
C CYS A 446 13.77 -8.62 12.87
N PRO A 447 14.20 -9.67 12.14
CA PRO A 447 15.37 -9.59 11.26
C PRO A 447 15.35 -8.40 10.31
N ILE A 448 16.48 -7.73 10.22
CA ILE A 448 16.70 -6.56 9.37
C ILE A 448 17.49 -6.99 8.14
N ASP A 449 17.04 -6.53 6.98
CA ASP A 449 17.67 -6.74 5.70
C ASP A 449 17.44 -5.51 4.81
N ILE A 450 18.14 -5.45 3.67
CA ILE A 450 17.97 -4.39 2.68
C ILE A 450 16.54 -4.43 2.13
N ASP A 451 15.81 -3.34 2.38
CA ASP A 451 14.50 -3.08 1.79
C ASP A 451 14.15 -1.60 1.92
N HIS A 452 13.42 -1.06 0.95
CA HIS A 452 12.94 0.33 0.95
C HIS A 452 14.03 1.39 1.17
N GLU A 453 15.23 1.22 0.60
CA GLU A 453 16.36 2.16 0.80
C GLU A 453 16.04 3.60 0.36
N GLY A 454 15.20 3.77 -0.66
CA GLY A 454 14.74 5.10 -1.09
C GLY A 454 13.91 5.84 -0.03
N LEU A 455 13.34 5.13 0.96
CA LEU A 455 12.56 5.71 2.05
C LEU A 455 13.32 5.68 3.40
N LEU A 456 14.08 4.62 3.65
CA LEU A 456 14.71 4.35 4.95
C LEU A 456 16.20 4.76 5.02
N GLY A 457 16.74 5.24 3.91
CA GLY A 457 18.16 5.52 3.73
C GLY A 457 18.96 4.30 3.28
N LYS A 458 20.13 4.56 2.69
CA LYS A 458 21.01 3.54 2.11
C LYS A 458 21.72 2.71 3.20
N GLY A 459 21.73 1.40 3.01
CA GLY A 459 22.45 0.44 3.83
C GLY A 459 21.77 0.06 5.14
N LEU A 460 22.22 -1.07 5.68
CA LEU A 460 21.63 -1.73 6.85
C LEU A 460 21.61 -0.87 8.12
N ALA A 461 22.59 0.01 8.29
CA ALA A 461 22.65 0.90 9.45
C ALA A 461 21.53 1.96 9.43
N ALA A 462 21.23 2.53 8.26
CA ALA A 462 20.13 3.49 8.11
C ALA A 462 18.78 2.80 8.38
N ILE A 463 18.56 1.65 7.74
CA ILE A 463 17.37 0.82 7.93
C ILE A 463 17.20 0.41 9.40
N ALA A 464 18.28 0.03 10.08
CA ALA A 464 18.24 -0.34 11.50
C ALA A 464 17.88 0.83 12.42
N ARG A 465 18.41 2.03 12.15
CA ARG A 465 18.04 3.24 12.92
C ARG A 465 16.55 3.57 12.77
N GLU A 466 16.01 3.50 11.57
CA GLU A 466 14.58 3.75 11.33
C GLU A 466 13.70 2.75 12.08
N LYS A 467 14.06 1.46 12.04
CA LYS A 467 13.31 0.40 12.75
C LYS A 467 13.43 0.52 14.26
N ALA A 468 14.59 0.91 14.77
CA ALA A 468 14.79 1.14 16.21
C ALA A 468 14.02 2.36 16.75
N GLY A 469 13.44 3.19 15.88
CA GLY A 469 12.63 4.34 16.28
C GLY A 469 11.37 4.01 17.08
N ILE A 470 10.96 2.74 17.14
CA ILE A 470 9.85 2.28 18.00
C ILE A 470 10.27 1.96 19.44
N VAL A 471 11.57 1.99 19.75
CA VAL A 471 12.08 1.71 21.10
C VAL A 471 11.69 2.84 22.05
N LYS A 472 11.02 2.50 23.15
CA LYS A 472 10.53 3.46 24.14
C LYS A 472 11.54 3.74 25.25
N LYS A 473 11.41 4.92 25.87
CA LYS A 473 12.32 5.34 26.94
C LYS A 473 12.18 4.42 28.14
N HIS A 474 13.28 3.89 28.64
CA HIS A 474 13.30 2.88 29.71
C HIS A 474 12.45 1.62 29.40
N GLY A 475 12.08 1.40 28.14
CA GLY A 475 11.27 0.28 27.71
C GLY A 475 12.08 -1.01 27.56
N LEU A 476 11.37 -2.09 27.30
CA LEU A 476 11.93 -3.39 26.94
C LEU A 476 12.07 -3.49 25.42
N CYS A 477 13.28 -3.78 24.94
CA CYS A 477 13.59 -3.99 23.52
C CYS A 477 14.03 -5.44 23.30
N VAL A 478 13.28 -6.21 22.50
CA VAL A 478 13.59 -7.60 22.17
C VAL A 478 14.09 -7.66 20.74
N VAL A 479 15.32 -8.14 20.55
CA VAL A 479 15.98 -8.15 19.23
C VAL A 479 16.09 -9.59 18.75
N ALA A 480 15.40 -9.91 17.66
CA ALA A 480 15.48 -11.22 17.02
C ALA A 480 16.92 -11.56 16.61
N ASP A 481 17.20 -12.85 16.43
CA ASP A 481 18.49 -13.31 15.90
C ASP A 481 18.73 -12.71 14.51
N GLN A 482 19.78 -11.89 14.38
CA GLN A 482 20.14 -11.20 13.13
C GLN A 482 21.05 -12.04 12.23
N ARG A 483 21.40 -13.27 12.62
CA ARG A 483 22.19 -14.18 11.76
C ARG A 483 21.34 -14.65 10.59
N ARG A 484 21.86 -14.47 9.37
CA ARG A 484 21.27 -15.13 8.19
C ARG A 484 21.55 -16.63 8.27
N SER A 485 20.51 -17.46 8.33
CA SER A 485 20.65 -18.91 8.30
C SER A 485 20.65 -19.43 6.86
N ALA A 486 21.58 -20.32 6.53
CA ALA A 486 21.66 -20.99 5.24
C ALA A 486 21.67 -22.51 5.41
N LEU A 487 20.81 -23.23 4.71
CA LEU A 487 20.96 -24.67 4.56
C LEU A 487 22.16 -24.96 3.65
N VAL A 488 23.17 -25.62 4.20
CA VAL A 488 24.37 -26.03 3.47
C VAL A 488 24.29 -27.54 3.21
N PRO A 489 24.34 -27.98 1.94
CA PRO A 489 24.32 -29.41 1.60
C PRO A 489 25.36 -30.20 2.38
N GLY A 490 24.93 -31.25 3.08
CA GLY A 490 25.79 -32.11 3.90
C GLY A 490 26.25 -31.51 5.25
N LYS A 491 25.97 -30.24 5.54
CA LYS A 491 26.29 -29.59 6.83
C LYS A 491 25.03 -29.16 7.62
N GLY A 492 23.84 -29.26 7.03
CA GLY A 492 22.60 -28.84 7.66
C GLY A 492 22.46 -27.32 7.70
N LEU A 493 21.69 -26.80 8.66
CA LEU A 493 21.45 -25.38 8.80
C LEU A 493 22.65 -24.69 9.46
N VAL A 494 23.30 -23.77 8.74
CA VAL A 494 24.48 -23.04 9.20
C VAL A 494 24.17 -21.54 9.30
N ALA A 495 24.49 -20.94 10.44
CA ALA A 495 24.35 -19.49 10.62
C ALA A 495 25.54 -18.74 9.99
N ARG A 496 25.25 -17.71 9.20
CA ARG A 496 26.25 -16.72 8.76
C ARG A 496 26.55 -15.71 9.86
N PRO A 497 27.72 -15.04 9.84
CA PRO A 497 28.06 -14.01 10.80
C PRO A 497 27.03 -12.88 10.82
N ILE A 498 26.82 -12.27 12.00
CA ILE A 498 25.94 -11.12 12.14
C ILE A 498 26.57 -9.91 11.43
N GLU A 499 25.75 -9.16 10.71
CA GLU A 499 26.16 -7.90 10.11
C GLU A 499 26.33 -6.84 11.21
N VAL A 500 27.58 -6.54 11.55
CA VAL A 500 27.99 -5.57 12.60
C VAL A 500 27.22 -4.24 12.55
N PRO A 501 26.93 -3.63 11.38
CA PRO A 501 26.22 -2.36 11.32
C PRO A 501 24.81 -2.38 11.93
N ILE A 502 24.12 -3.53 11.88
CA ILE A 502 22.77 -3.69 12.44
C ILE A 502 22.84 -3.59 13.97
N LEU A 503 23.68 -4.42 14.58
CA LEU A 503 23.80 -4.48 16.04
C LEU A 503 24.26 -3.15 16.63
N VAL A 504 25.23 -2.48 16.00
CA VAL A 504 25.71 -1.17 16.44
C VAL A 504 24.57 -0.14 16.44
N SER A 505 23.78 -0.10 15.38
CA SER A 505 22.67 0.85 15.24
C SER A 505 21.56 0.60 16.26
N LEU A 506 21.19 -0.67 16.46
CA LEU A 506 20.21 -1.06 17.48
C LEU A 506 20.70 -0.74 18.89
N GLN A 507 21.98 -1.01 19.17
CA GLN A 507 22.58 -0.73 20.48
C GLN A 507 22.60 0.77 20.78
N GLN A 508 22.99 1.59 19.80
CA GLN A 508 22.99 3.05 19.94
C GLN A 508 21.57 3.58 20.23
N ALA A 509 20.57 3.13 19.47
CA ALA A 509 19.18 3.54 19.69
C ALA A 509 18.67 3.13 21.08
N CYS A 510 18.96 1.90 21.52
CA CYS A 510 18.57 1.44 22.85
C CYS A 510 19.28 2.22 23.97
N ASN A 511 20.58 2.56 23.79
CA ASN A 511 21.34 3.36 24.74
C ASN A 511 20.77 4.78 24.88
N LEU A 512 20.40 5.42 23.76
CA LEU A 512 19.75 6.73 23.75
C LEU A 512 18.44 6.72 24.56
N GLN A 513 17.65 5.66 24.40
CA GLN A 513 16.39 5.49 25.12
C GLN A 513 16.56 4.94 26.54
N ARG A 514 17.79 4.58 26.94
CA ARG A 514 18.08 3.84 28.18
C ARG A 514 17.19 2.60 28.32
N ALA A 515 16.92 1.95 27.19
CA ALA A 515 16.07 0.77 27.08
C ALA A 515 16.84 -0.49 27.51
N ARG A 516 16.12 -1.46 28.07
CA ARG A 516 16.66 -2.79 28.39
C ARG A 516 16.62 -3.64 27.13
N VAL A 517 17.76 -4.17 26.72
CA VAL A 517 17.88 -4.95 25.48
C VAL A 517 17.93 -6.43 25.80
N VAL A 518 17.13 -7.23 25.09
CA VAL A 518 17.11 -8.68 25.21
C VAL A 518 17.31 -9.30 23.83
N PRO A 519 18.51 -9.86 23.55
CA PRO A 519 18.74 -10.59 22.32
C PRO A 519 18.03 -11.93 22.34
N VAL A 520 17.58 -12.37 21.17
CA VAL A 520 17.12 -13.73 20.91
C VAL A 520 18.30 -14.52 20.35
N VAL A 521 18.68 -15.59 21.03
CA VAL A 521 19.76 -16.47 20.56
C VAL A 521 19.19 -17.84 20.24
N ILE A 522 19.26 -18.20 18.95
CA ILE A 522 18.89 -19.52 18.48
C ILE A 522 20.15 -20.40 18.48
N PRO A 523 20.17 -21.55 19.17
CA PRO A 523 21.30 -22.46 19.12
C PRO A 523 21.21 -23.27 17.82
N TRP A 524 21.59 -22.65 16.70
CA TRP A 524 21.48 -23.24 15.36
C TRP A 524 22.15 -24.62 15.26
N ASP A 525 23.27 -24.83 15.95
CA ASP A 525 23.97 -26.12 16.01
C ASP A 525 23.21 -27.21 16.79
N ALA A 526 22.24 -26.82 17.63
CA ALA A 526 21.37 -27.71 18.38
C ALA A 526 20.03 -27.98 17.66
N VAL A 527 19.76 -27.32 16.53
CA VAL A 527 18.58 -27.58 15.72
C VAL A 527 18.67 -29.00 15.17
N ARG A 528 17.59 -29.77 15.31
CA ARG A 528 17.46 -31.12 14.78
C ARG A 528 16.20 -31.20 13.93
N SER A 529 16.25 -31.94 12.82
CA SER A 529 15.04 -32.37 12.13
C SER A 529 14.34 -33.45 12.96
N GLY A 530 13.08 -33.20 13.32
CA GLY A 530 12.15 -34.16 13.90
C GLY A 530 11.39 -34.92 12.82
N ALA A 531 10.85 -36.09 13.18
CA ALA A 531 10.01 -36.88 12.29
C ALA A 531 8.71 -36.11 11.94
N PRO A 532 8.24 -36.18 10.68
CA PRO A 532 6.94 -35.60 10.30
C PRO A 532 5.79 -36.27 11.08
N PRO A 533 4.71 -35.55 11.41
CA PRO A 533 3.45 -36.13 11.86
C PRO A 533 2.91 -37.16 10.86
N ALA A 534 2.11 -38.13 11.32
CA ALA A 534 1.51 -39.14 10.46
C ALA A 534 0.65 -38.58 9.30
N ASP A 535 0.16 -37.33 9.45
CA ASP A 535 -0.77 -36.68 8.53
C ASP A 535 -0.17 -35.52 7.70
N THR A 536 1.14 -35.21 7.85
CA THR A 536 1.78 -34.13 7.07
C THR A 536 3.21 -34.48 6.66
N ASP A 537 3.58 -34.22 5.41
CA ASP A 537 4.96 -34.41 4.91
C ASP A 537 5.97 -33.33 5.35
N ALA A 538 5.53 -32.31 6.11
CA ALA A 538 6.40 -31.22 6.53
C ALA A 538 7.33 -31.62 7.68
N ALA A 539 8.63 -31.41 7.49
CA ALA A 539 9.65 -31.58 8.51
C ALA A 539 9.35 -30.70 9.73
N ARG A 540 9.51 -31.25 10.95
CA ARG A 540 9.55 -30.42 12.15
C ARG A 540 11.00 -30.09 12.50
N LEU A 541 11.28 -28.87 12.92
CA LEU A 541 12.53 -28.52 13.58
C LEU A 541 12.28 -28.56 15.09
N ARG A 542 13.10 -29.34 15.79
CA ARG A 542 13.21 -29.27 17.25
C ARG A 542 14.40 -28.41 17.61
N VAL A 543 14.16 -27.41 18.44
CA VAL A 543 15.23 -26.67 19.09
C VAL A 543 14.90 -26.50 20.58
N PRO A 544 15.88 -26.71 21.48
CA PRO A 544 15.76 -26.17 22.83
C PRO A 544 15.82 -24.65 22.72
N VAL A 545 14.71 -23.97 23.00
CA VAL A 545 14.66 -22.50 23.04
C VAL A 545 15.10 -22.09 24.42
N SER A 546 16.34 -21.64 24.51
CA SER A 546 16.91 -21.07 25.73
C SER A 546 16.47 -19.61 25.85
N PHE A 547 15.84 -19.28 26.97
CA PHE A 547 15.46 -17.90 27.28
C PHE A 547 16.59 -17.18 27.97
N GLN A 548 16.92 -16.02 27.43
CA GLN A 548 17.90 -15.12 28.03
C GLN A 548 17.22 -14.22 29.06
N LEU A 549 17.86 -14.04 30.21
CA LEU A 549 17.44 -13.05 31.20
C LEU A 549 17.81 -11.64 30.75
N MET A 550 17.01 -10.67 31.18
CA MET A 550 17.20 -9.24 30.93
C MET A 550 18.63 -8.77 31.24
N LEU A 551 19.29 -8.16 30.25
CA LEU A 551 20.53 -7.43 30.46
C LEU A 551 20.24 -5.96 30.80
N HIS A 552 20.49 -5.69 32.09
CA HIS A 552 21.05 -4.48 32.69
C HIS A 552 20.32 -3.14 32.57
N GLY A 553 20.35 -2.39 33.70
CA GLY A 553 19.81 -1.05 33.81
C GLY A 553 20.71 0.02 33.15
N PRO A 554 20.25 1.27 33.11
CA PRO A 554 20.95 2.37 32.46
C PRO A 554 22.40 2.52 32.98
N GLY A 555 23.40 2.42 32.09
CA GLY A 555 24.80 2.77 32.40
C GLY A 555 25.79 1.61 32.53
N THR A 556 25.38 0.36 32.36
CA THR A 556 26.31 -0.77 32.16
C THR A 556 26.67 -0.91 30.68
N SER A 557 27.90 -1.33 30.37
CA SER A 557 28.30 -1.75 29.02
C SER A 557 27.32 -2.81 28.51
N THR A 558 26.44 -2.42 27.61
CA THR A 558 25.47 -3.26 26.92
C THR A 558 26.19 -4.03 25.82
N ASP A 559 26.93 -5.07 26.19
CA ASP A 559 27.33 -6.06 25.21
C ASP A 559 26.18 -7.08 25.09
N ILE A 560 25.54 -7.10 23.92
CA ILE A 560 24.46 -8.03 23.55
C ILE A 560 24.91 -9.50 23.74
N SER A 561 26.22 -9.77 23.80
CA SER A 561 26.79 -11.10 23.97
C SER A 561 26.81 -11.65 25.42
N ASP A 562 26.57 -10.84 26.46
CA ASP A 562 26.77 -11.23 27.87
C ASP A 562 25.53 -11.84 28.57
N ALA A 563 24.50 -12.24 27.81
CA ALA A 563 23.21 -12.64 28.35
C ALA A 563 23.23 -14.02 29.05
N ARG A 564 22.70 -14.10 30.28
CA ARG A 564 22.62 -15.35 31.07
C ARG A 564 21.32 -16.11 30.77
N VAL A 565 21.42 -17.42 30.55
CA VAL A 565 20.27 -18.33 30.33
C VAL A 565 19.69 -18.75 31.69
N GLU A 566 18.39 -18.55 31.91
CA GLU A 566 17.71 -18.94 33.17
C GLU A 566 16.50 -19.89 32.97
N GLY A 567 16.11 -20.17 31.73
CA GLY A 567 15.03 -21.12 31.42
C GLY A 567 15.14 -21.67 30.01
N ALA A 568 14.52 -22.81 29.75
CA ALA A 568 14.43 -23.39 28.41
C ALA A 568 13.08 -24.06 28.21
N VAL A 569 12.50 -23.91 27.02
CA VAL A 569 11.35 -24.70 26.56
C VAL A 569 11.76 -25.42 25.29
N ASP A 570 11.56 -26.73 25.26
CA ASP A 570 11.72 -27.50 24.03
C ASP A 570 10.57 -27.17 23.08
N VAL A 571 10.92 -26.50 21.99
CA VAL A 571 9.97 -26.10 20.96
C VAL A 571 10.13 -27.02 19.76
N GLU A 572 9.01 -27.57 19.33
CA GLU A 572 8.89 -28.30 18.07
C GLU A 572 7.98 -27.49 17.14
N ILE A 573 8.54 -26.98 16.05
CA ILE A 573 7.82 -26.18 15.06
C ILE A 573 8.01 -26.76 13.66
N GLU A 574 7.07 -26.45 12.78
CA GLU A 574 7.19 -26.80 11.36
C GLU A 574 8.34 -26.00 10.70
N GLY A 575 9.18 -26.71 9.96
CA GLY A 575 10.59 -26.40 9.79
C GLY A 575 10.96 -25.40 8.71
N THR A 576 10.90 -24.11 9.02
CA THR A 576 11.84 -23.17 8.37
C THR A 576 12.66 -22.43 9.41
N PRO A 577 13.88 -22.01 9.07
CA PRO A 577 14.65 -21.11 9.92
C PRO A 577 13.88 -19.82 10.22
N SER A 578 13.12 -19.29 9.26
CA SER A 578 12.29 -18.09 9.45
C SER A 578 11.14 -18.31 10.45
N ARG A 579 10.49 -19.47 10.42
CA ARG A 579 9.48 -19.87 11.42
C ARG A 579 10.12 -20.06 12.79
N LEU A 580 11.35 -20.58 12.84
CA LEU A 580 12.13 -20.68 14.08
C LEU A 580 12.43 -19.29 14.65
N THR A 581 12.93 -18.37 13.83
CA THR A 581 13.19 -17.00 14.27
C THR A 581 11.94 -16.30 14.78
N GLY A 582 10.81 -16.41 14.06
CA GLY A 582 9.55 -15.80 14.51
C GLY A 582 9.03 -16.36 15.83
N SER A 583 8.97 -17.69 15.97
CA SER A 583 8.43 -18.36 17.16
C SER A 583 9.32 -18.16 18.40
N THR A 584 10.65 -18.26 18.23
CA THR A 584 11.61 -18.00 19.32
C THR A 584 11.60 -16.54 19.75
N THR A 585 11.48 -15.60 18.81
CA THR A 585 11.34 -14.17 19.12
C THR A 585 10.04 -13.90 19.89
N ALA A 586 8.92 -14.51 19.49
CA ALA A 586 7.66 -14.37 20.19
C ALA A 586 7.73 -14.93 21.63
N LEU A 587 8.30 -16.12 21.81
CA LEU A 587 8.47 -16.72 23.14
C LEU A 587 9.42 -15.91 24.03
N GLN A 588 10.55 -15.44 23.49
CA GLN A 588 11.47 -14.57 24.24
C GLN A 588 10.79 -13.24 24.61
N ALA A 589 9.99 -12.65 23.72
CA ALA A 589 9.27 -11.42 24.02
C ALA A 589 8.26 -11.63 25.17
N LEU A 590 7.48 -12.71 25.12
CA LEU A 590 6.56 -13.04 26.21
C LEU A 590 7.31 -13.37 27.51
N TRP A 591 8.42 -14.10 27.45
CA TRP A 591 9.26 -14.37 28.61
C TRP A 591 9.76 -13.07 29.26
N SER A 592 10.30 -12.17 28.44
CA SER A 592 10.81 -10.88 28.90
C SER A 592 9.71 -10.01 29.50
N ILE A 593 8.52 -9.97 28.90
CA ILE A 593 7.35 -9.29 29.47
C ILE A 593 6.95 -9.95 30.80
N ALA A 594 6.92 -11.27 30.88
CA ALA A 594 6.51 -11.98 32.10
C ALA A 594 7.40 -11.65 33.33
N HIS A 595 8.68 -11.34 33.10
CA HIS A 595 9.71 -11.15 34.13
C HIS A 595 10.17 -9.69 34.30
N ASP A 596 9.63 -8.76 33.53
CA ASP A 596 9.99 -7.35 33.65
C ASP A 596 9.27 -6.69 34.84
N THR A 597 10.04 -6.00 35.68
CA THR A 597 9.62 -5.49 37.00
C THR A 597 9.46 -3.97 37.04
N SER A 598 9.56 -3.29 35.88
CA SER A 598 9.67 -1.83 35.80
C SER A 598 8.33 -1.09 35.77
N GLU A 599 7.44 -1.25 36.76
CA GLU A 599 6.13 -0.56 36.72
C GLU A 599 5.63 -0.01 38.06
N ALA A 600 6.54 0.38 38.95
CA ALA A 600 6.15 1.09 40.18
C ALA A 600 5.44 2.42 39.82
N GLY A 601 4.13 2.51 40.10
CA GLY A 601 3.33 3.73 39.95
C GLY A 601 2.43 3.81 38.70
N HIS A 602 2.34 2.77 37.87
CA HIS A 602 1.45 2.78 36.69
C HIS A 602 -0.04 2.65 37.08
N PRO A 603 -0.97 3.43 36.48
CA PRO A 603 -2.41 3.35 36.81
C PRO A 603 -3.04 1.96 36.61
N GLN A 604 -2.49 1.17 35.68
CA GLN A 604 -2.93 -0.20 35.38
C GLN A 604 -1.98 -1.29 35.91
N ALA A 605 -1.12 -0.99 36.90
CA ALA A 605 -0.09 -1.91 37.39
C ALA A 605 -0.65 -3.29 37.80
N ALA A 606 -1.83 -3.33 38.45
CA ALA A 606 -2.46 -4.59 38.85
C ALA A 606 -2.88 -5.47 37.66
N ALA A 607 -3.47 -4.88 36.61
CA ALA A 607 -3.87 -5.61 35.42
C ALA A 607 -2.65 -6.14 34.64
N ARG A 608 -1.58 -5.34 34.57
CA ARG A 608 -0.32 -5.73 33.92
C ARG A 608 0.39 -6.82 34.70
N GLU A 609 0.40 -6.78 36.02
CA GLU A 609 0.95 -7.87 36.84
C GLU A 609 0.12 -9.16 36.72
N ALA A 610 -1.21 -9.05 36.59
CA ALA A 610 -2.07 -10.21 36.31
C ALA A 610 -1.72 -10.85 34.95
N LEU A 611 -1.54 -10.05 33.89
CA LEU A 611 -1.07 -10.51 32.59
C LEU A 611 0.30 -11.19 32.68
N ARG A 612 1.27 -10.55 33.34
CA ARG A 612 2.64 -11.10 33.51
C ARG A 612 2.60 -12.42 34.28
N THR A 613 1.80 -12.52 35.33
CA THR A 613 1.58 -13.75 36.11
C THR A 613 0.94 -14.84 35.26
N ALA A 614 -0.07 -14.51 34.44
CA ALA A 614 -0.70 -15.46 33.54
C ALA A 614 0.31 -16.02 32.53
N ILE A 615 1.12 -15.16 31.90
CA ILE A 615 2.19 -15.59 30.97
C ILE A 615 3.18 -16.51 31.68
N ARG A 616 3.71 -16.11 32.86
CA ARG A 616 4.66 -16.92 33.64
C ARG A 616 4.10 -18.30 33.96
N THR A 617 2.87 -18.36 34.47
CA THR A 617 2.29 -19.61 34.97
C THR A 617 1.76 -20.52 33.88
N ARG A 618 1.32 -19.98 32.73
CA ARG A 618 0.70 -20.76 31.65
C ARG A 618 1.69 -21.22 30.59
N LEU A 619 2.73 -20.44 30.28
CA LEU A 619 3.71 -20.79 29.26
C LEU A 619 5.05 -21.27 29.82
N PHE A 620 5.41 -20.79 31.01
CA PHE A 620 6.78 -20.89 31.55
C PHE A 620 6.83 -21.49 32.95
N GLY A 621 5.75 -22.11 33.40
CA GLY A 621 5.66 -22.83 34.66
C GLY A 621 6.49 -24.12 34.64
N PRO A 622 6.77 -24.71 35.82
CA PRO A 622 7.57 -25.92 35.94
C PRO A 622 6.82 -27.21 35.52
N ASP A 623 5.52 -27.14 35.22
CA ASP A 623 4.70 -28.29 34.84
C ASP A 623 4.86 -28.66 33.36
N ALA A 624 4.84 -29.97 33.06
CA ALA A 624 4.85 -30.48 31.68
C ALA A 624 3.70 -29.91 30.81
N GLY A 625 2.59 -29.50 31.44
CA GLY A 625 1.46 -28.87 30.78
C GLY A 625 1.81 -27.52 30.12
N CYS A 626 2.83 -26.79 30.61
CA CYS A 626 3.28 -25.56 29.96
C CYS A 626 3.87 -25.83 28.58
N ALA A 627 4.77 -26.82 28.47
CA ALA A 627 5.40 -27.20 27.22
C ALA A 627 4.37 -27.71 26.19
N GLU A 628 3.35 -28.46 26.65
CA GLU A 628 2.23 -28.89 25.80
C GLU A 628 1.40 -27.70 25.32
N ARG A 629 1.03 -26.77 26.20
CA ARG A 629 0.30 -25.55 25.81
C ARG A 629 1.07 -24.70 24.79
N VAL A 630 2.37 -24.54 24.98
CA VAL A 630 3.23 -23.84 24.01
C VAL A 630 3.22 -24.55 22.66
N ARG A 631 3.38 -25.87 22.64
CA ARG A 631 3.36 -26.67 21.40
C ARG A 631 2.01 -26.57 20.70
N ASP A 632 0.92 -26.70 21.44
CA ASP A 632 -0.44 -26.59 20.91
C ASP A 632 -0.74 -25.20 20.38
N ALA A 633 -0.31 -24.15 21.07
CA ALA A 633 -0.46 -22.77 20.61
C ALA A 633 0.38 -22.51 19.34
N LEU A 634 1.64 -22.96 19.31
CA LEU A 634 2.48 -22.83 18.11
C LEU A 634 1.96 -23.64 16.92
N ALA A 635 1.20 -24.71 17.15
CA ALA A 635 0.55 -25.48 16.08
C ALA A 635 -0.73 -24.83 15.54
N ARG A 636 -1.39 -23.97 16.32
CA ARG A 636 -2.65 -23.30 15.96
C ARG A 636 -2.46 -21.92 15.33
N TYR A 637 -1.23 -21.43 15.20
CA TYR A 637 -1.00 -20.11 14.61
C TYR A 637 -1.54 -20.05 13.18
N VAL A 638 -2.18 -18.94 12.84
CA VAL A 638 -2.72 -18.70 11.51
C VAL A 638 -2.00 -17.52 10.88
N TRP A 639 -1.37 -17.78 9.73
CA TRP A 639 -0.74 -16.76 8.91
C TRP A 639 -0.81 -17.12 7.43
N GLU A 640 -1.92 -16.72 6.82
CA GLU A 640 -2.28 -17.00 5.44
C GLU A 640 -1.23 -16.47 4.45
N GLY A 641 -0.91 -17.27 3.43
CA GLY A 641 0.03 -16.88 2.39
C GLY A 641 1.50 -16.83 2.84
N ARG A 642 1.90 -17.58 3.86
CA ARG A 642 3.31 -17.79 4.25
C ARG A 642 3.67 -19.26 4.35
N ALA A 643 4.28 -19.77 3.28
CA ALA A 643 4.58 -21.18 3.09
C ALA A 643 3.35 -22.05 3.41
N GLU A 644 2.21 -21.69 2.80
CA GLU A 644 0.93 -22.32 3.06
C GLU A 644 0.59 -23.34 1.97
N TRP A 645 0.40 -24.60 2.37
CA TRP A 645 -0.01 -25.67 1.47
C TRP A 645 -1.52 -25.65 1.22
N LYS A 646 -1.87 -25.75 -0.06
CA LYS A 646 -3.20 -25.98 -0.62
C LYS A 646 -3.13 -27.14 -1.60
N THR A 647 -4.28 -27.53 -2.15
CA THR A 647 -4.37 -28.51 -3.22
C THR A 647 -4.94 -27.85 -4.46
N LEU A 648 -4.23 -27.95 -5.58
CA LEU A 648 -4.70 -27.56 -6.90
C LEU A 648 -5.37 -28.76 -7.58
N GLY A 649 -6.60 -28.55 -8.03
CA GLY A 649 -7.43 -29.64 -8.57
C GLY A 649 -7.67 -30.72 -7.51
N ALA A 650 -7.59 -31.99 -7.92
CA ALA A 650 -7.90 -33.10 -7.01
C ALA A 650 -6.72 -33.50 -6.09
N ARG A 651 -5.46 -33.29 -6.52
CA ARG A 651 -4.29 -33.92 -5.88
C ARG A 651 -2.96 -33.18 -6.00
N THR A 652 -2.87 -32.07 -6.74
CA THR A 652 -1.56 -31.43 -6.98
C THR A 652 -1.20 -30.51 -5.80
N PRO A 653 -0.06 -30.71 -5.13
CA PRO A 653 0.42 -29.80 -4.09
C PRO A 653 0.61 -28.38 -4.64
N LEU A 654 0.00 -27.40 -3.97
CA LEU A 654 0.11 -25.98 -4.27
C LEU A 654 0.65 -25.25 -3.04
N LEU A 655 1.77 -24.56 -3.17
CA LEU A 655 2.35 -23.74 -2.11
C LEU A 655 2.10 -22.26 -2.40
N LEU A 656 1.56 -21.53 -1.43
CA LEU A 656 1.38 -20.08 -1.48
C LEU A 656 2.40 -19.40 -0.57
N ASP A 657 3.15 -18.42 -1.11
CA ASP A 657 4.08 -17.64 -0.30
C ASP A 657 4.27 -16.20 -0.79
N GLY A 658 4.25 -15.24 0.13
CA GLY A 658 4.42 -13.81 -0.14
C GLY A 658 5.88 -13.31 -0.26
N SER A 659 6.85 -14.17 -0.57
CA SER A 659 8.25 -13.78 -0.79
C SER A 659 8.36 -12.67 -1.84
N HIS A 660 9.04 -11.56 -1.53
CA HIS A 660 9.09 -10.35 -2.37
C HIS A 660 10.45 -9.59 -2.30
N ASN A 661 11.49 -10.27 -1.81
CA ASN A 661 12.89 -9.83 -1.84
C ASN A 661 13.80 -11.07 -1.86
N GLU A 662 15.10 -10.90 -2.15
CA GLU A 662 16.06 -12.01 -2.22
C GLU A 662 16.06 -12.89 -0.97
N SER A 663 16.10 -12.26 0.22
CA SER A 663 16.15 -12.93 1.52
C SER A 663 14.95 -13.87 1.75
N SER A 664 13.74 -13.40 1.43
CA SER A 664 12.50 -14.19 1.53
C SER A 664 12.40 -15.27 0.45
N ALA A 665 12.90 -15.01 -0.76
CA ALA A 665 12.99 -16.01 -1.83
C ALA A 665 13.93 -17.18 -1.45
N VAL A 666 15.09 -16.87 -0.86
CA VAL A 666 16.01 -17.89 -0.32
C VAL A 666 15.34 -18.72 0.77
N ALA A 667 14.59 -18.08 1.68
CA ALA A 667 13.87 -18.78 2.74
C ALA A 667 12.78 -19.73 2.20
N LEU A 668 12.02 -19.29 1.18
CA LEU A 668 11.02 -20.13 0.51
C LEU A 668 11.65 -21.36 -0.13
N ARG A 669 12.76 -21.18 -0.84
CA ARG A 669 13.49 -22.31 -1.43
C ARG A 669 13.99 -23.29 -0.37
N GLN A 670 14.59 -22.79 0.71
CA GLN A 670 15.08 -23.62 1.81
C GLN A 670 13.95 -24.46 2.43
N TYR A 671 12.75 -23.89 2.57
CA TYR A 671 11.57 -24.62 3.02
C TYR A 671 11.22 -25.79 2.10
N LEU A 672 11.20 -25.55 0.79
CA LEU A 672 10.91 -26.58 -0.21
C LEU A 672 11.95 -27.70 -0.19
N GLU A 673 13.24 -27.36 -0.12
CA GLU A 673 14.32 -28.35 -0.01
C GLU A 673 14.15 -29.23 1.25
N GLN A 674 13.77 -28.64 2.38
CA GLN A 674 13.54 -29.35 3.64
C GLN A 674 12.29 -30.26 3.59
N CYS A 675 11.20 -29.79 2.96
CA CYS A 675 10.01 -30.60 2.73
C CYS A 675 10.34 -31.82 1.87
N LEU A 676 11.12 -31.62 0.80
CA LEU A 676 11.55 -32.69 -0.10
C LEU A 676 12.52 -33.67 0.56
N ASP A 677 13.44 -33.19 1.40
CA ASP A 677 14.31 -34.06 2.19
C ASP A 677 13.51 -35.00 3.10
N THR A 678 12.44 -34.46 3.70
CA THR A 678 11.55 -35.23 4.58
C THR A 678 10.70 -36.23 3.80
N HIS A 679 10.08 -35.77 2.71
CA HIS A 679 9.30 -36.63 1.82
C HIS A 679 10.16 -37.75 1.21
N ALA A 680 11.38 -37.46 0.78
CA ALA A 680 12.28 -38.49 0.25
C ALA A 680 12.68 -39.52 1.30
N ALA A 681 12.85 -39.11 2.57
CA ALA A 681 13.13 -40.04 3.67
C ALA A 681 11.94 -40.96 3.99
N THR A 682 10.71 -40.53 3.77
CA THR A 682 9.49 -41.33 4.05
C THR A 682 8.99 -42.11 2.84
N ALA A 683 9.24 -41.66 1.61
CA ALA A 683 8.71 -42.26 0.38
C ALA A 683 9.26 -43.66 0.05
N GLY A 684 10.37 -44.08 0.67
CA GLY A 684 10.99 -45.40 0.44
C GLY A 684 11.55 -45.62 -0.97
N ALA A 685 11.52 -44.60 -1.84
CA ALA A 685 12.07 -44.63 -3.19
C ALA A 685 13.59 -44.33 -3.17
N PRO A 686 14.37 -44.88 -4.12
CA PRO A 686 15.81 -44.62 -4.19
C PRO A 686 16.14 -43.17 -4.56
N CYS A 687 15.27 -42.51 -5.34
CA CYS A 687 15.34 -41.10 -5.67
C CYS A 687 13.93 -40.60 -6.04
N VAL A 688 13.51 -39.45 -5.51
CA VAL A 688 12.26 -38.78 -5.89
C VAL A 688 12.54 -37.75 -6.97
N ASP A 689 11.98 -37.96 -8.16
CA ASP A 689 12.03 -36.96 -9.24
C ASP A 689 10.95 -35.89 -8.99
N VAL A 690 11.36 -34.62 -9.04
CA VAL A 690 10.50 -33.47 -8.74
C VAL A 690 10.49 -32.51 -9.93
N ARG A 691 9.29 -32.04 -10.27
CA ARG A 691 9.06 -30.92 -11.19
C ARG A 691 8.44 -29.75 -10.44
N PHE A 692 9.01 -28.57 -10.62
CA PHE A 692 8.43 -27.33 -10.09
C PHE A 692 7.70 -26.56 -11.19
N THR A 693 6.47 -26.15 -10.91
CA THR A 693 5.76 -25.14 -11.70
C THR A 693 5.61 -23.88 -10.86
N TRP A 694 6.29 -22.81 -11.27
CA TRP A 694 6.29 -21.54 -10.58
C TRP A 694 5.29 -20.58 -11.24
N ILE A 695 4.43 -19.96 -10.45
CA ILE A 695 3.55 -18.87 -10.86
C ILE A 695 3.98 -17.64 -10.09
N MET A 696 4.52 -16.65 -10.78
CA MET A 696 5.20 -15.52 -10.17
C MET A 696 4.66 -14.17 -10.64
N ALA A 697 4.64 -13.21 -9.73
CA ALA A 697 4.47 -11.79 -10.01
C ALA A 697 5.35 -11.00 -9.06
N PHE A 698 6.04 -9.97 -9.53
CA PHE A 698 6.88 -9.10 -8.70
C PHE A 698 6.36 -7.68 -8.73
N SER A 699 6.49 -6.96 -7.61
CA SER A 699 6.16 -5.53 -7.57
C SER A 699 7.27 -4.71 -8.23
N ASP A 700 6.90 -3.65 -8.91
CA ASP A 700 7.83 -2.70 -9.53
C ASP A 700 8.78 -2.08 -8.51
N GLY A 701 10.04 -1.87 -8.90
CA GLY A 701 11.12 -1.36 -8.03
C GLY A 701 11.77 -2.38 -7.08
N LYS A 702 11.41 -3.67 -7.15
CA LYS A 702 12.12 -4.75 -6.43
C LYS A 702 13.16 -5.39 -7.34
N ASP A 703 14.22 -5.97 -6.76
CA ASP A 703 15.26 -6.70 -7.50
C ASP A 703 14.75 -8.08 -7.94
N GLU A 704 14.08 -8.13 -9.08
CA GLU A 704 13.54 -9.36 -9.66
C GLU A 704 14.62 -10.34 -10.09
N ALA A 705 15.81 -9.85 -10.46
CA ALA A 705 16.91 -10.69 -10.89
C ALA A 705 17.44 -11.52 -9.71
N ALA A 706 17.68 -10.89 -8.55
CA ALA A 706 18.12 -11.57 -7.35
C ALA A 706 17.07 -12.58 -6.84
N MET A 707 15.78 -12.23 -6.91
CA MET A 707 14.70 -13.15 -6.54
C MET A 707 14.61 -14.37 -7.46
N LEU A 708 14.67 -14.16 -8.79
CA LEU A 708 14.66 -15.24 -9.76
C LEU A 708 15.90 -16.15 -9.61
N ASP A 709 17.06 -15.57 -9.34
CA ASP A 709 18.29 -16.32 -9.07
C ASP A 709 18.12 -17.24 -7.84
N ALA A 710 17.65 -16.67 -6.74
CA ALA A 710 17.41 -17.37 -5.49
C ALA A 710 16.43 -18.55 -5.64
N LEU A 711 15.33 -18.35 -6.38
CA LEU A 711 14.28 -19.35 -6.56
C LEU A 711 14.63 -20.44 -7.58
N LEU A 712 15.31 -20.10 -8.68
CA LEU A 712 15.41 -21.00 -9.84
C LEU A 712 16.77 -21.69 -9.98
N ARG A 713 17.85 -21.16 -9.43
CA ARG A 713 19.19 -21.76 -9.61
C ARG A 713 19.51 -22.81 -8.56
N GLY A 714 20.49 -23.68 -8.84
CA GLY A 714 21.16 -24.48 -7.82
C GLY A 714 20.34 -25.61 -7.19
N TRP A 715 19.19 -25.97 -7.76
CA TRP A 715 18.41 -27.14 -7.35
C TRP A 715 19.22 -28.43 -7.50
N ARG A 716 18.96 -29.41 -6.61
CA ARG A 716 19.68 -30.69 -6.61
C ARG A 716 19.41 -31.48 -7.89
N THR A 717 20.48 -31.97 -8.52
CA THR A 717 20.41 -32.82 -9.73
C THR A 717 20.68 -34.30 -9.43
N SER A 718 21.04 -34.63 -8.18
CA SER A 718 21.28 -35.99 -7.69
C SER A 718 21.06 -36.06 -6.17
N GLY A 719 20.89 -37.27 -5.62
CA GLY A 719 20.63 -37.51 -4.20
C GLY A 719 19.30 -38.23 -3.97
N ALA A 720 18.77 -38.14 -2.75
CA ALA A 720 17.49 -38.75 -2.36
C ALA A 720 16.28 -38.16 -3.13
N TRP A 721 16.42 -36.95 -3.65
CA TRP A 721 15.52 -36.34 -4.62
C TRP A 721 16.32 -35.48 -5.60
N ARG A 722 15.76 -35.25 -6.80
CA ARG A 722 16.35 -34.34 -7.79
C ARG A 722 15.28 -33.54 -8.53
N CYS A 723 15.58 -32.28 -8.80
CA CYS A 723 14.79 -31.45 -9.69
C CYS A 723 15.10 -31.84 -11.14
N VAL A 724 14.11 -32.37 -11.85
CA VAL A 724 14.27 -32.81 -13.25
C VAL A 724 13.73 -31.82 -14.26
N ALA A 725 12.85 -30.90 -13.84
CA ALA A 725 12.31 -29.85 -14.67
C ALA A 725 11.77 -28.67 -13.86
N GLN A 726 11.83 -27.48 -14.45
CA GLN A 726 11.22 -26.26 -13.92
C GLN A 726 10.42 -25.57 -15.03
N ARG A 727 9.21 -25.13 -14.69
CA ARG A 727 8.30 -24.38 -15.56
C ARG A 727 7.93 -23.08 -14.85
N VAL A 728 7.81 -21.99 -15.61
CA VAL A 728 7.58 -20.66 -15.04
C VAL A 728 6.45 -19.97 -15.78
N ALA A 729 5.50 -19.42 -15.02
CA ALA A 729 4.42 -18.59 -15.48
C ALA A 729 4.53 -17.22 -14.82
N PHE A 730 4.68 -16.17 -15.63
CA PHE A 730 4.56 -14.80 -15.14
C PHE A 730 3.13 -14.29 -15.34
N VAL A 731 2.58 -13.71 -14.29
CA VAL A 731 1.24 -13.11 -14.28
C VAL A 731 1.28 -11.73 -13.63
N PRO A 732 0.45 -10.78 -14.05
CA PRO A 732 0.27 -9.56 -13.27
C PRO A 732 -0.59 -9.89 -12.04
N PHE A 733 -0.36 -9.22 -10.92
CA PHE A 733 -1.34 -9.16 -9.84
C PHE A 733 -2.35 -8.03 -10.08
N SER A 734 -3.53 -8.12 -9.47
CA SER A 734 -4.64 -7.18 -9.66
C SER A 734 -4.26 -5.75 -9.26
N THR A 735 -4.63 -4.78 -10.10
CA THR A 735 -4.41 -3.35 -9.87
C THR A 735 -5.67 -2.52 -10.19
N PRO A 736 -5.85 -1.32 -9.59
CA PRO A 736 -5.00 -0.77 -8.53
C PRO A 736 -5.13 -1.57 -7.22
N VAL A 737 -4.03 -1.65 -6.46
CA VAL A 737 -4.08 -2.22 -5.11
C VAL A 737 -4.86 -1.27 -4.20
N GLU A 738 -5.80 -1.80 -3.42
CA GLU A 738 -6.65 -1.00 -2.53
C GLU A 738 -5.80 -0.15 -1.58
N GLY A 739 -6.00 1.17 -1.60
CA GLY A 739 -5.24 2.12 -0.80
C GLY A 739 -3.79 2.34 -1.24
N MET A 740 -3.31 1.68 -2.29
CA MET A 740 -1.92 1.77 -2.77
C MET A 740 -1.81 1.80 -4.31
N PRO A 741 -2.37 2.82 -5.00
CA PRO A 741 -2.39 2.89 -6.47
C PRO A 741 -1.00 3.00 -7.14
N TRP A 742 0.04 3.33 -6.37
CA TRP A 742 1.43 3.35 -6.83
C TRP A 742 2.06 1.96 -6.91
N VAL A 743 1.49 0.95 -6.25
CA VAL A 743 1.98 -0.43 -6.31
C VAL A 743 1.52 -1.05 -7.62
N ARG A 744 2.47 -1.43 -8.47
CA ARG A 744 2.22 -2.01 -9.79
C ARG A 744 3.04 -3.28 -9.97
N PRO A 745 2.52 -4.29 -10.71
CA PRO A 745 3.30 -5.45 -11.08
C PRO A 745 4.30 -5.09 -12.17
N ILE A 746 5.49 -5.71 -12.14
CA ILE A 746 6.36 -5.74 -13.31
C ILE A 746 5.63 -6.46 -14.43
N PRO A 747 5.57 -5.92 -15.67
CA PRO A 747 4.87 -6.57 -16.76
C PRO A 747 5.41 -7.99 -17.03
N PRO A 748 4.54 -9.02 -17.18
CA PRO A 748 4.97 -10.41 -17.39
C PRO A 748 5.96 -10.60 -18.55
N ARG A 749 5.80 -9.81 -19.62
CA ARG A 749 6.71 -9.86 -20.79
C ARG A 749 8.12 -9.36 -20.46
N THR A 750 8.24 -8.37 -19.58
CA THR A 750 9.54 -7.87 -19.10
C THR A 750 10.27 -8.93 -18.29
N LEU A 751 9.53 -9.65 -17.42
CA LEU A 751 10.08 -10.76 -16.63
C LEU A 751 10.48 -11.94 -17.52
N ALA A 752 9.67 -12.28 -18.52
CA ALA A 752 10.00 -13.34 -19.48
C ALA A 752 11.27 -13.00 -20.28
N ALA A 753 11.45 -11.74 -20.69
CA ALA A 753 12.65 -11.29 -21.41
C ALA A 753 13.95 -11.41 -20.58
N ALA A 754 13.87 -11.54 -19.24
CA ALA A 754 15.05 -11.81 -18.42
C ALA A 754 15.69 -13.18 -18.74
N PHE A 755 14.91 -14.12 -19.29
CA PHE A 755 15.37 -15.45 -19.68
C PHE A 755 16.06 -15.48 -21.05
N ASP A 756 15.92 -14.43 -21.86
CA ASP A 756 16.63 -14.29 -23.14
C ASP A 756 18.08 -13.80 -22.97
N LYS A 757 18.45 -13.35 -21.77
CA LYS A 757 19.77 -12.76 -21.48
C LYS A 757 20.84 -13.86 -21.31
N PRO A 758 22.11 -13.64 -21.69
CA PRO A 758 23.19 -14.63 -21.52
C PRO A 758 23.45 -15.04 -20.05
N GLN A 759 23.10 -14.16 -19.11
CA GLN A 759 23.20 -14.38 -17.67
C GLN A 759 21.90 -14.93 -17.07
N ALA A 760 20.93 -15.36 -17.88
CA ALA A 760 19.65 -15.87 -17.42
C ALA A 760 19.81 -16.98 -16.36
N PRO A 761 18.83 -17.13 -15.45
CA PRO A 761 18.70 -18.32 -14.62
C PRO A 761 18.56 -19.56 -15.53
N LEU A 762 19.62 -20.35 -15.70
CA LEU A 762 19.63 -21.56 -16.54
C LEU A 762 18.75 -22.68 -15.95
N PRO A 763 18.04 -23.46 -16.80
CA PRO A 763 16.97 -23.01 -17.65
C PRO A 763 15.62 -23.42 -17.04
N ALA A 764 14.68 -22.48 -16.91
CA ALA A 764 13.28 -22.88 -16.97
C ALA A 764 13.06 -23.48 -18.37
N HIS A 765 12.60 -24.73 -18.46
CA HIS A 765 12.41 -25.41 -19.74
C HIS A 765 11.18 -24.90 -20.50
N ASP A 766 10.34 -24.13 -19.82
CA ASP A 766 9.00 -23.75 -20.26
C ASP A 766 8.59 -22.44 -19.56
N VAL A 767 8.77 -21.30 -20.22
CA VAL A 767 8.43 -19.96 -19.69
C VAL A 767 7.20 -19.43 -20.43
N HIS A 768 6.17 -19.07 -19.67
CA HIS A 768 4.90 -18.56 -20.18
C HIS A 768 4.52 -17.25 -19.50
N THR A 769 3.69 -16.47 -20.18
CA THR A 769 3.04 -15.29 -19.61
C THR A 769 1.53 -15.47 -19.72
N PHE A 770 0.79 -15.18 -18.65
CA PHE A 770 -0.67 -15.19 -18.67
C PHE A 770 -1.23 -13.82 -18.30
N VAL A 771 -2.49 -13.58 -18.66
CA VAL A 771 -3.18 -12.33 -18.34
C VAL A 771 -3.74 -12.40 -16.93
N THR A 772 -4.17 -13.59 -16.48
CA THR A 772 -4.77 -13.78 -15.16
C THR A 772 -4.14 -14.94 -14.39
N LEU A 773 -4.17 -14.86 -13.06
CA LEU A 773 -3.77 -15.97 -12.19
C LEU A 773 -4.60 -17.24 -12.45
N ARG A 774 -5.89 -17.08 -12.78
CA ARG A 774 -6.80 -18.20 -13.09
C ARG A 774 -6.31 -19.02 -14.29
N GLU A 775 -5.85 -18.35 -15.36
CA GLU A 775 -5.27 -19.00 -16.53
C GLU A 775 -3.99 -19.77 -16.18
N ALA A 776 -3.09 -19.15 -15.41
CA ALA A 776 -1.85 -19.80 -14.97
C ALA A 776 -2.11 -21.02 -14.07
N LEU A 777 -3.08 -20.94 -13.16
CA LEU A 777 -3.49 -22.07 -12.33
C LEU A 777 -4.11 -23.20 -13.17
N ALA A 778 -4.93 -22.88 -14.18
CA ALA A 778 -5.49 -23.88 -15.09
C ALA A 778 -4.39 -24.57 -15.91
N TRP A 779 -3.41 -23.80 -16.39
CA TRP A 779 -2.23 -24.33 -17.08
C TRP A 779 -1.38 -25.24 -16.16
N ALA A 780 -1.18 -24.84 -14.90
CA ALA A 780 -0.47 -25.66 -13.93
C ALA A 780 -1.25 -26.95 -13.61
N ALA A 781 -2.57 -26.88 -13.46
CA ALA A 781 -3.43 -28.04 -13.18
C ALA A 781 -3.49 -29.06 -14.32
N ALA A 782 -3.30 -28.63 -15.57
CA ALA A 782 -3.27 -29.50 -16.75
C ALA A 782 -1.99 -30.36 -16.86
N THR A 783 -1.02 -30.14 -15.98
CA THR A 783 0.30 -30.79 -16.02
C THR A 783 0.23 -32.22 -15.48
N PRO A 784 0.89 -33.20 -16.11
CA PRO A 784 0.96 -34.56 -15.59
C PRO A 784 1.57 -34.60 -14.18
N GLN A 785 0.97 -35.38 -13.27
CA GLN A 785 1.40 -35.47 -11.86
C GLN A 785 2.67 -36.30 -11.63
N ALA A 786 3.21 -36.95 -12.66
CA ALA A 786 4.44 -37.72 -12.60
C ALA A 786 5.50 -37.08 -13.52
N PRO A 787 6.76 -36.91 -13.08
CA PRO A 787 7.27 -36.90 -11.68
C PRO A 787 6.48 -36.00 -10.72
N LEU A 788 6.77 -36.08 -9.40
CA LEU A 788 6.09 -35.30 -8.35
C LEU A 788 6.03 -33.83 -8.75
N GLU A 789 4.82 -33.34 -8.98
CA GLU A 789 4.55 -31.97 -9.40
C GLU A 789 4.30 -31.09 -8.17
N ILE A 790 5.07 -30.01 -8.01
CA ILE A 790 4.84 -29.00 -6.98
C ILE A 790 4.58 -27.66 -7.67
N VAL A 791 3.40 -27.10 -7.43
CA VAL A 791 3.03 -25.76 -7.92
C VAL A 791 3.32 -24.74 -6.83
N VAL A 792 3.97 -23.63 -7.16
CA VAL A 792 4.31 -22.57 -6.21
C VAL A 792 3.82 -21.23 -6.73
N VAL A 793 2.98 -20.53 -5.96
CA VAL A 793 2.54 -19.16 -6.23
C VAL A 793 3.32 -18.22 -5.31
N CYS A 794 4.18 -17.37 -5.88
CA CYS A 794 5.05 -16.50 -5.10
C CYS A 794 5.46 -15.20 -5.81
N GLY A 795 6.37 -14.44 -5.21
CA GLY A 795 6.95 -13.20 -5.76
C GLY A 795 6.27 -11.92 -5.26
N SER A 796 5.02 -12.01 -4.80
CA SER A 796 4.28 -10.88 -4.26
C SER A 796 3.14 -11.36 -3.39
N LEU A 797 2.94 -10.70 -2.24
CA LEU A 797 1.76 -10.93 -1.40
C LEU A 797 0.47 -10.54 -2.12
N TYR A 798 0.51 -9.60 -3.07
CA TYR A 798 -0.64 -9.20 -3.88
C TYR A 798 -1.06 -10.29 -4.87
N LEU A 799 -0.12 -11.11 -5.35
CA LEU A 799 -0.47 -12.29 -6.15
C LEU A 799 -1.13 -13.37 -5.29
N VAL A 800 -0.63 -13.57 -4.08
CA VAL A 800 -1.27 -14.48 -3.11
C VAL A 800 -2.65 -13.97 -2.73
N SER A 801 -2.83 -12.66 -2.58
CA SER A 801 -4.14 -12.02 -2.37
C SER A 801 -5.12 -12.35 -3.49
N ASP A 802 -4.70 -12.31 -4.76
CA ASP A 802 -5.54 -12.67 -5.90
C ASP A 802 -6.02 -14.13 -5.84
N TYR A 803 -5.17 -15.04 -5.34
CA TYR A 803 -5.58 -16.43 -5.11
C TYR A 803 -6.74 -16.51 -4.11
N TYR A 804 -6.64 -15.77 -3.01
CA TYR A 804 -7.68 -15.73 -1.98
C TYR A 804 -8.97 -15.10 -2.49
N ARG A 805 -8.90 -13.97 -3.22
CA ARG A 805 -10.06 -13.33 -3.84
C ARG A 805 -10.79 -14.28 -4.78
N ALA A 806 -10.04 -14.95 -5.67
CA ALA A 806 -10.62 -15.91 -6.60
C ALA A 806 -11.26 -17.13 -5.93
N SER A 807 -10.79 -17.50 -4.73
CA SER A 807 -11.33 -18.63 -3.96
C SER A 807 -12.57 -18.27 -3.14
N CYS A 808 -12.76 -17.00 -2.78
CA CYS A 808 -13.96 -16.52 -2.07
C CYS A 808 -15.16 -16.31 -3.00
N GLU A 809 -14.94 -16.20 -4.31
CA GLU A 809 -15.99 -16.06 -5.33
C GLU A 809 -16.56 -17.40 -5.83
N ALA A 810 -15.93 -18.53 -5.46
CA ALA A 810 -16.32 -19.90 -5.81
C ALA A 810 -17.08 -20.58 -4.67
#